data_AF-A0A9P7KCM2-F1
#
_entry.id   AF-A0A9P7KCM2-F1
#
_cell.length_a   1.000
_cell.length_b   1.000
_cell.length_c   1.000
_cell.angle_alpha   90.00
_cell.angle_beta   90.00
_cell.angle_gamma   90.00
#
_symmetry.space_group_name_H-M   'P 1'
#
loop_
_entity.id
_entity.type
_entity.pdbx_description
1 polymer ?
#
loop_
_entity_poly.entity_id
_entity_poly.type
_entity_poly.pdbx_seq_one_letter_code
_entity_poly.pdbx_strand_id
1 'polypeptide(L)'
;MGSPDPEHGRQLNGMGGGVSSLSKICVVGSPSPAQKEQGIDVEYTFVQVGIRDTSIDYSGNCGNLSSMIGVFAIDEGLYTPPSLGTHATVRSFNTNTQKIIDTTFPISAADPPTPNLETPETAIAGVPGIASAIVLEFVNPAGARTGKLLPTGSPVDELTISPPSRSSGEISIRCSCVDATNPTVFVSQVDLAEFLPIAEYIQGSAPAVGETLERIRRAAAVTMGLDPSAQAQPKIAIIGEPSSTEDRAQGVDVVMHALSMCVLHKAVPMTVGLCAGVASNIENTLVWEVVRKAHSLRGGEKKKMVRIRHPSGVVDVGAQFSEDGDVKSAKVVRTVVDSALMVHLILTSSYTNEVSTLTFDPEASSIEVTSSVTVGHHPSWITFYPEDHSLVFTGLEQTDGKVVALKFDQEGKGEVVAEASSGGADPCSLVSTKNTLFVANYSAGVLSQLPISPNEPYILASSPTKIQLKGTGPNASRQEGSHPHQVIIHEENDELFVPDLGADLVQRYNIADNGSLSHLGQIQHTLGGGPRHVAFYDGHLYTLLELTSVLVKHTLPPLPALPKFVKSTPTMSHVPAQPTDMLAAEILIPTPNTTYPVPYLYLSNRNDPSPEGDIISIFSIAGPDSLELVAEVRSGLQHLRGMVFGGPDDKWLVAGGVNGGGVKIFERVDGGRGLKVVAENSDVQAPTGFLWK
;
A
#
# COMPACT_ATOMS: atom_id res chain seq x y z
N MET A 1 13.89 18.54 2.72
CA MET A 1 13.88 18.10 4.14
C MET A 1 13.37 19.12 5.14
N GLY A 2 13.19 20.41 4.81
CA GLY A 2 12.71 21.39 5.80
C GLY A 2 13.77 21.84 6.81
N SER A 3 15.05 21.69 6.45
CA SER A 3 16.21 22.16 7.23
C SER A 3 16.86 23.38 6.59
N PRO A 4 17.49 24.28 7.38
CA PRO A 4 17.58 24.24 8.84
C PRO A 4 16.28 24.70 9.52
N ASP A 5 15.91 24.03 10.61
CA ASP A 5 14.86 24.47 11.55
C ASP A 5 15.49 24.69 12.94
N PRO A 6 16.17 25.83 13.14
CA PRO A 6 17.02 26.06 14.31
C PRO A 6 16.22 26.20 15.61
N GLU A 7 15.05 26.83 15.56
CA GLU A 7 14.24 27.14 16.75
C GLU A 7 13.43 25.91 17.20
N HIS A 8 12.70 25.29 16.29
CA HIS A 8 11.72 24.29 16.64
C HIS A 8 12.20 22.86 16.37
N GLY A 9 13.02 22.66 15.32
CA GLY A 9 13.51 21.35 14.90
C GLY A 9 12.38 20.40 14.50
N ARG A 10 11.28 20.93 13.95
CA ARG A 10 10.09 20.20 13.51
C ARG A 10 10.12 19.83 12.02
N GLN A 11 10.84 20.61 11.20
CA GLN A 11 10.96 20.43 9.74
C GLN A 11 9.63 20.53 8.96
N LEU A 12 8.64 21.29 9.46
CA LEU A 12 7.27 21.37 8.90
C LEU A 12 7.17 21.89 7.46
N ASN A 13 8.20 22.58 6.96
CA ASN A 13 8.27 23.06 5.57
C ASN A 13 9.11 22.11 4.68
N GLY A 14 8.93 20.80 4.85
CA GLY A 14 9.55 19.78 4.01
C GLY A 14 9.32 18.36 4.52
N MET A 15 9.92 17.38 3.85
CA MET A 15 9.70 15.95 4.14
C MET A 15 10.35 15.43 5.44
N GLY A 16 11.05 16.29 6.20
CA GLY A 16 11.73 15.85 7.41
C GLY A 16 10.78 15.74 8.60
N GLY A 17 10.96 14.73 9.44
CA GLY A 17 10.10 14.49 10.61
C GLY A 17 10.59 15.09 11.94
N GLY A 18 11.55 16.01 11.92
CA GLY A 18 12.10 16.65 13.13
C GLY A 18 12.95 15.75 14.03
N VAL A 19 13.26 14.53 13.59
CA VAL A 19 14.13 13.57 14.28
C VAL A 19 15.10 12.91 13.30
N SER A 20 16.27 12.48 13.78
CA SER A 20 17.37 12.04 12.90
C SER A 20 17.03 10.80 12.07
N SER A 21 16.12 9.94 12.56
CA SER A 21 15.58 8.78 11.84
C SER A 21 14.73 9.17 10.62
N LEU A 22 14.14 10.38 10.62
CA LEU A 22 13.24 10.91 9.60
C LEU A 22 13.85 12.11 8.83
N SER A 23 15.15 12.36 8.97
CA SER A 23 15.88 13.44 8.28
C SER A 23 17.02 12.85 7.44
N LYS A 24 16.67 12.11 6.40
CA LYS A 24 17.57 11.24 5.63
C LYS A 24 17.29 11.35 4.14
N ILE A 25 18.32 11.21 3.31
CA ILE A 25 18.21 11.11 1.86
C ILE A 25 19.03 9.91 1.38
N CYS A 26 18.52 9.21 0.38
CA CYS A 26 19.29 8.26 -0.43
C CYS A 26 19.25 8.74 -1.89
N VAL A 27 20.42 8.91 -2.49
CA VAL A 27 20.55 9.19 -3.94
C VAL A 27 20.95 7.88 -4.60
N VAL A 28 20.07 7.33 -5.43
CA VAL A 28 20.27 6.04 -6.12
C VAL A 28 20.49 6.32 -7.60
N GLY A 29 21.43 5.61 -8.21
CA GLY A 29 21.77 5.81 -9.61
C GLY A 29 22.31 4.54 -10.27
N SER A 30 22.44 4.63 -11.59
CA SER A 30 23.06 3.56 -12.38
C SER A 30 24.55 3.42 -12.01
N PRO A 31 25.06 2.18 -11.94
CA PRO A 31 26.47 1.95 -11.66
C PRO A 31 27.33 2.37 -12.86
N SER A 32 28.56 2.78 -12.58
CA SER A 32 29.62 3.00 -13.57
C SER A 32 29.94 1.72 -14.35
N PRO A 33 30.56 1.82 -15.55
CA PRO A 33 30.97 0.64 -16.33
C PRO A 33 31.83 -0.35 -15.55
N ALA A 34 32.79 0.14 -14.76
CA ALA A 34 33.66 -0.71 -13.94
C ALA A 34 32.90 -1.42 -12.80
N GLN A 35 31.88 -0.79 -12.23
CA GLN A 35 31.00 -1.42 -11.23
C GLN A 35 30.11 -2.50 -11.89
N LYS A 36 29.59 -2.25 -13.10
CA LYS A 36 28.83 -3.25 -13.87
C LYS A 36 29.65 -4.50 -14.15
N GLU A 37 30.92 -4.35 -14.50
CA GLU A 37 31.85 -5.48 -14.69
C GLU A 37 32.06 -6.30 -13.40
N GLN A 38 31.83 -5.71 -12.23
CA GLN A 38 31.89 -6.39 -10.92
C GLN A 38 30.54 -6.98 -10.50
N GLY A 39 29.52 -6.91 -11.37
CA GLY A 39 28.16 -7.38 -11.08
C GLY A 39 27.39 -6.48 -10.11
N ILE A 40 27.71 -5.19 -10.03
CA ILE A 40 26.89 -4.22 -9.30
C ILE A 40 25.67 -3.84 -10.15
N ASP A 41 24.49 -3.92 -9.54
CA ASP A 41 23.21 -3.60 -10.18
C ASP A 41 22.88 -2.11 -10.07
N VAL A 42 23.10 -1.53 -8.89
CA VAL A 42 22.92 -0.08 -8.62
C VAL A 42 24.00 0.49 -7.71
N GLU A 43 24.20 1.80 -7.76
CA GLU A 43 24.94 2.51 -6.72
C GLU A 43 24.05 3.46 -5.94
N TYR A 44 24.41 3.72 -4.68
CA TYR A 44 23.68 4.70 -3.88
C TYR A 44 24.56 5.43 -2.87
N THR A 45 24.16 6.67 -2.60
CA THR A 45 24.76 7.55 -1.59
C THR A 45 23.72 7.84 -0.50
N PHE A 46 24.04 7.51 0.74
CA PHE A 46 23.28 7.95 1.90
C PHE A 46 23.72 9.33 2.37
N VAL A 47 22.76 10.14 2.80
CA VAL A 47 23.00 11.49 3.29
C VAL A 47 22.18 11.70 4.58
N GLN A 48 22.87 12.00 5.67
CA GLN A 48 22.22 12.44 6.91
C GLN A 48 22.10 13.96 6.89
N VAL A 49 20.87 14.47 7.04
CA VAL A 49 20.60 15.92 7.01
C VAL A 49 20.43 16.43 8.44
N GLY A 50 21.20 17.47 8.78
CA GLY A 50 21.07 18.21 10.03
C GLY A 50 19.67 18.82 10.18
N ILE A 51 19.10 18.75 11.38
CA ILE A 51 17.73 19.23 11.63
C ILE A 51 17.75 20.73 11.93
N ARG A 52 18.60 21.15 12.88
CA ARG A 52 18.67 22.52 13.39
C ARG A 52 19.68 23.40 12.66
N ASP A 53 20.50 22.81 11.82
CA ASP A 53 21.58 23.48 11.09
C ASP A 53 21.61 23.04 9.63
N THR A 54 22.53 23.61 8.87
CA THR A 54 22.72 23.32 7.44
C THR A 54 23.67 22.15 7.20
N SER A 55 24.00 21.36 8.22
CA SER A 55 24.97 20.27 8.07
C SER A 55 24.42 19.14 7.20
N ILE A 56 25.29 18.60 6.36
CA ILE A 56 25.01 17.45 5.52
C ILE A 56 26.17 16.48 5.70
N ASP A 57 25.86 15.26 6.12
CA ASP A 57 26.86 14.25 6.48
C ASP A 57 26.80 13.04 5.53
N TYR A 58 27.92 12.82 4.84
CA TYR A 58 28.16 11.73 3.89
C TYR A 58 29.10 10.66 4.45
N SER A 59 29.53 10.76 5.70
CA SER A 59 30.60 9.95 6.28
C SER A 59 30.23 8.48 6.44
N GLY A 60 28.94 8.12 6.46
CA GLY A 60 28.52 6.76 6.76
C GLY A 60 27.37 6.25 5.93
N ASN A 61 26.98 5.00 6.22
CA ASN A 61 25.80 4.38 5.64
C ASN A 61 24.63 4.31 6.64
N CYS A 62 23.40 4.16 6.14
CA CYS A 62 22.20 3.87 6.92
C CYS A 62 21.65 2.48 6.61
N GLY A 63 21.92 1.50 7.47
CA GLY A 63 21.46 0.13 7.27
C GLY A 63 19.94 -0.06 7.25
N ASN A 64 19.16 0.89 7.78
CA ASN A 64 17.70 0.84 7.66
C ASN A 64 17.23 1.20 6.25
N LEU A 65 17.81 2.24 5.63
CA LEU A 65 17.41 2.63 4.28
C LEU A 65 18.06 1.75 3.21
N SER A 66 19.20 1.11 3.53
CA SER A 66 19.79 0.09 2.65
C SER A 66 18.82 -1.03 2.26
N SER A 67 17.81 -1.36 3.09
CA SER A 67 16.82 -2.40 2.75
C SER A 67 15.87 -1.99 1.61
N MET A 68 15.74 -0.69 1.31
CA MET A 68 14.84 -0.21 0.26
C MET A 68 15.55 0.03 -1.07
N ILE A 69 16.89 0.09 -1.10
CA ILE A 69 17.64 0.48 -2.31
C ILE A 69 17.34 -0.44 -3.49
N GLY A 70 17.35 -1.76 -3.26
CA GLY A 70 17.06 -2.72 -4.32
C GLY A 70 15.61 -2.68 -4.80
N VAL A 71 14.66 -2.43 -3.88
CA VAL A 71 13.23 -2.31 -4.21
C VAL A 71 13.00 -1.06 -5.06
N PHE A 72 13.46 0.10 -4.57
CA PHE A 72 13.42 1.37 -5.29
C PHE A 72 14.07 1.29 -6.68
N ALA A 73 15.19 0.58 -6.79
CA ALA A 73 15.87 0.39 -8.07
C ALA A 73 15.01 -0.33 -9.12
N ILE A 74 14.17 -1.28 -8.70
CA ILE A 74 13.25 -1.97 -9.60
C ILE A 74 12.05 -1.09 -9.93
N ASP A 75 11.45 -0.45 -8.91
CA ASP A 75 10.27 0.41 -9.08
C ASP A 75 10.55 1.58 -10.04
N GLU A 76 11.74 2.20 -9.93
CA GLU A 76 12.16 3.32 -10.79
C GLU A 76 12.80 2.88 -12.12
N GLY A 77 12.83 1.57 -12.40
CA GLY A 77 13.41 1.03 -13.64
C GLY A 77 14.93 1.23 -13.77
N LEU A 78 15.64 1.47 -12.66
CA LEU A 78 17.12 1.53 -12.63
C LEU A 78 17.76 0.16 -12.81
N TYR A 79 17.05 -0.90 -12.44
CA TYR A 79 17.46 -2.28 -12.58
C TYR A 79 16.25 -3.18 -12.86
N THR A 80 16.38 -4.12 -13.80
CA THR A 80 15.38 -5.15 -14.07
C THR A 80 15.99 -6.50 -13.74
N PRO A 81 15.51 -7.21 -12.69
CA PRO A 81 16.04 -8.53 -12.39
C PRO A 81 15.58 -9.55 -13.44
N PRO A 82 16.30 -10.66 -13.61
CA PRO A 82 15.85 -11.75 -14.48
C PRO A 82 14.46 -12.27 -14.03
N SER A 83 13.56 -12.56 -14.98
CA SER A 83 12.18 -13.03 -14.72
C SER A 83 12.07 -14.47 -14.18
N LEU A 84 13.17 -15.04 -13.67
CA LEU A 84 13.23 -16.41 -13.15
C LEU A 84 13.25 -16.40 -11.62
N GLY A 85 12.10 -16.68 -11.00
CA GLY A 85 11.99 -16.94 -9.56
C GLY A 85 10.86 -16.16 -8.89
N THR A 86 10.69 -16.36 -7.59
CA THR A 86 9.75 -15.60 -6.74
C THR A 86 10.44 -14.51 -5.92
N HIS A 87 11.76 -14.42 -6.02
CA HIS A 87 12.59 -13.47 -5.28
C HIS A 87 13.66 -12.90 -6.21
N ALA A 88 14.01 -11.63 -6.02
CA ALA A 88 15.16 -11.01 -6.64
C ALA A 88 16.21 -10.66 -5.59
N THR A 89 17.48 -10.74 -5.96
CA THR A 89 18.60 -10.16 -5.20
C THR A 89 19.16 -9.00 -5.99
N VAL A 90 19.19 -7.81 -5.39
CA VAL A 90 19.80 -6.62 -5.99
C VAL A 90 21.09 -6.30 -5.25
N ARG A 91 22.21 -6.25 -5.98
CA ARG A 91 23.53 -5.91 -5.49
C ARG A 91 23.80 -4.42 -5.61
N SER A 92 23.85 -3.75 -4.47
CA SER A 92 24.03 -2.30 -4.36
C SER A 92 25.44 -1.92 -3.92
N PHE A 93 26.07 -0.96 -4.61
CA PHE A 93 27.32 -0.35 -4.17
C PHE A 93 27.05 0.93 -3.37
N ASN A 94 27.44 0.95 -2.09
CA ASN A 94 27.33 2.15 -1.27
C ASN A 94 28.56 3.05 -1.43
N THR A 95 28.36 4.25 -1.98
CA THR A 95 29.45 5.19 -2.26
C THR A 95 30.09 5.77 -1.00
N ASN A 96 29.35 5.86 0.13
CA ASN A 96 29.87 6.40 1.39
C ASN A 96 30.95 5.51 2.01
N THR A 97 30.77 4.19 1.93
CA THR A 97 31.62 3.19 2.60
C THR A 97 32.42 2.33 1.62
N GLN A 98 32.15 2.45 0.31
CA GLN A 98 32.71 1.60 -0.73
C GLN A 98 32.46 0.10 -0.47
N LYS A 99 31.30 -0.21 0.12
CA LYS A 99 30.87 -1.57 0.45
C LYS A 99 29.72 -2.03 -0.42
N ILE A 100 29.62 -3.34 -0.56
CA ILE A 100 28.57 -4.02 -1.31
C ILE A 100 27.50 -4.50 -0.34
N ILE A 101 26.24 -4.28 -0.71
CA ILE A 101 25.08 -4.66 0.07
C ILE A 101 24.09 -5.34 -0.87
N ASP A 102 23.77 -6.59 -0.57
CA ASP A 102 22.80 -7.38 -1.32
C ASP A 102 21.46 -7.32 -0.57
N THR A 103 20.39 -6.95 -1.27
CA THR A 103 19.00 -7.01 -0.77
C THR A 103 18.22 -8.07 -1.53
N THR A 104 17.68 -9.05 -0.80
CA THR A 104 16.83 -10.10 -1.37
C THR A 104 15.40 -9.97 -0.85
N PHE A 105 14.42 -9.95 -1.75
CA PHE A 105 13.01 -9.73 -1.43
C PHE A 105 12.08 -10.39 -2.46
N PRO A 106 10.80 -10.64 -2.11
CA PRO A 106 9.83 -11.22 -3.04
C PRO A 106 9.55 -10.31 -4.23
N ILE A 107 9.32 -10.91 -5.40
CA ILE A 107 8.90 -10.22 -6.63
C ILE A 107 7.62 -10.86 -7.19
N SER A 108 6.87 -10.11 -7.97
CA SER A 108 5.69 -10.57 -8.69
C SER A 108 6.08 -11.53 -9.83
N ALA A 109 5.11 -12.32 -10.28
CA ALA A 109 5.27 -13.19 -11.46
C ALA A 109 5.11 -12.43 -12.80
N ALA A 110 5.08 -11.09 -12.77
CA ALA A 110 4.96 -10.25 -13.95
C ALA A 110 6.27 -10.21 -14.76
N ASP A 111 6.18 -9.80 -16.03
CA ASP A 111 7.34 -9.53 -16.89
C ASP A 111 7.23 -8.11 -17.46
N PRO A 112 8.03 -7.13 -16.99
CA PRO A 112 9.09 -7.28 -16.00
C PRO A 112 8.54 -7.50 -14.57
N PRO A 113 9.28 -8.21 -13.71
CA PRO A 113 8.89 -8.43 -12.32
C PRO A 113 8.94 -7.12 -11.51
N THR A 114 7.97 -6.96 -10.61
CA THR A 114 7.88 -5.84 -9.66
C THR A 114 8.08 -6.34 -8.22
N PRO A 115 8.56 -5.52 -7.27
CA PRO A 115 8.65 -5.91 -5.88
C PRO A 115 7.28 -6.27 -5.28
N ASN A 116 7.23 -7.32 -4.47
CA ASN A 116 6.04 -7.68 -3.69
C ASN A 116 6.35 -7.46 -2.21
N LEU A 117 5.83 -6.37 -1.65
CA LEU A 117 6.10 -5.93 -0.28
C LEU A 117 5.01 -6.31 0.74
N GLU A 118 3.89 -6.86 0.27
CA GLU A 118 2.69 -7.09 1.07
C GLU A 118 2.55 -8.52 1.58
N THR A 119 3.48 -9.42 1.25
CA THR A 119 3.42 -10.82 1.69
C THR A 119 3.65 -10.88 3.21
N PRO A 120 2.73 -11.44 4.03
CA PRO A 120 2.84 -11.38 5.49
C PRO A 120 3.88 -12.38 6.04
N GLU A 121 5.16 -12.07 5.88
CA GLU A 121 6.28 -12.98 6.21
C GLU A 121 6.97 -12.65 7.54
N THR A 122 7.18 -11.36 7.84
CA THR A 122 7.93 -10.94 9.03
C THR A 122 7.35 -9.69 9.67
N ALA A 123 7.41 -9.65 11.01
CA ALA A 123 7.24 -8.43 11.80
C ALA A 123 8.61 -7.97 12.29
N ILE A 124 8.82 -6.65 12.39
CA ILE A 124 10.05 -6.08 12.97
C ILE A 124 9.72 -5.13 14.12
N ALA A 125 10.53 -5.20 15.18
CA ALA A 125 10.36 -4.35 16.35
C ALA A 125 10.43 -2.85 15.97
N GLY A 126 9.37 -2.10 16.29
CA GLY A 126 9.25 -0.67 15.99
C GLY A 126 8.51 -0.32 14.69
N VAL A 127 8.07 -1.32 13.91
CA VAL A 127 7.17 -1.11 12.75
C VAL A 127 5.88 -1.90 12.99
N PRO A 128 4.70 -1.25 12.97
CA PRO A 128 3.42 -1.95 13.06
C PRO A 128 3.17 -2.88 11.87
N GLY A 129 2.54 -4.04 12.11
CA GLY A 129 2.10 -4.96 11.06
C GLY A 129 3.08 -6.10 10.73
N ILE A 130 2.72 -6.86 9.70
CA ILE A 130 3.51 -7.96 9.11
C ILE A 130 3.59 -7.67 7.61
N ALA A 131 4.78 -7.73 7.02
CA ALA A 131 5.02 -7.46 5.61
C ALA A 131 6.14 -8.36 5.06
N SER A 132 6.48 -8.20 3.78
CA SER A 132 7.46 -9.07 3.11
C SER A 132 8.82 -9.00 3.80
N ALA A 133 9.49 -10.14 3.88
CA ALA A 133 10.82 -10.25 4.44
C ALA A 133 11.87 -9.79 3.43
N ILE A 134 12.65 -8.79 3.82
CA ILE A 134 13.80 -8.32 3.05
C ILE A 134 15.07 -8.78 3.76
N VAL A 135 15.79 -9.70 3.14
CA VAL A 135 17.09 -10.14 3.65
C VAL A 135 18.14 -9.13 3.20
N LEU A 136 18.73 -8.43 4.17
CA LEU A 136 19.78 -7.46 3.96
C LEU A 136 21.13 -8.09 4.33
N GLU A 137 22.03 -8.21 3.36
CA GLU A 137 23.37 -8.79 3.52
C GLU A 137 24.46 -7.77 3.18
N PHE A 138 25.29 -7.43 4.16
CA PHE A 138 26.49 -6.64 3.95
C PHE A 138 27.65 -7.57 3.61
N VAL A 139 28.17 -7.46 2.39
CA VAL A 139 29.27 -8.30 1.88
C VAL A 139 30.61 -7.68 2.29
N ASN A 140 31.47 -8.48 2.92
CA ASN A 140 32.78 -8.07 3.46
C ASN A 140 32.72 -6.73 4.24
N PRO A 141 31.94 -6.67 5.34
CA PRO A 141 31.59 -5.40 5.99
C PRO A 141 32.75 -4.75 6.76
N ALA A 142 33.87 -5.45 6.97
CA ALA A 142 34.98 -4.98 7.80
C ALA A 142 35.68 -3.74 7.21
N GLY A 143 36.12 -2.83 8.08
CA GLY A 143 36.91 -1.65 7.71
C GLY A 143 36.16 -0.68 6.79
N ALA A 144 34.86 -0.47 7.01
CA ALA A 144 34.02 0.36 6.15
C ALA A 144 34.51 1.81 6.02
N ARG A 145 35.27 2.32 7.01
CA ARG A 145 35.80 3.70 7.00
C ARG A 145 37.27 3.79 7.37
N THR A 146 37.75 2.86 8.18
CA THR A 146 39.13 2.82 8.68
C THR A 146 40.02 1.84 7.91
N GLY A 147 39.41 1.00 7.06
CA GLY A 147 40.12 -0.08 6.35
C GLY A 147 40.50 -1.28 7.22
N LYS A 148 40.17 -1.29 8.52
CA LYS A 148 40.49 -2.38 9.46
C LYS A 148 39.27 -2.75 10.30
N LEU A 149 39.12 -4.04 10.63
CA LEU A 149 38.05 -4.48 11.52
C LEU A 149 38.20 -3.93 12.95
N LEU A 150 39.43 -3.94 13.46
CA LEU A 150 39.84 -3.35 14.74
C LEU A 150 40.82 -2.21 14.43
N PRO A 151 40.36 -0.96 14.32
CA PRO A 151 41.19 0.17 13.89
C PRO A 151 42.38 0.43 14.83
N THR A 152 42.19 0.15 16.13
CA THR A 152 43.18 0.31 17.19
C THR A 152 44.14 -0.88 17.29
N GLY A 153 43.81 -2.00 16.66
CA GLY A 153 44.54 -3.26 16.75
C GLY A 153 44.19 -4.11 17.97
N SER A 154 43.37 -3.60 18.90
CA SER A 154 42.98 -4.30 20.13
C SER A 154 41.47 -4.58 20.16
N PRO A 155 41.01 -5.73 20.69
CA PRO A 155 39.58 -5.98 20.91
C PRO A 155 38.95 -5.02 21.93
N VAL A 156 39.75 -4.53 22.89
CA VAL A 156 39.37 -3.56 23.92
C VAL A 156 40.50 -2.54 24.08
N ASP A 157 40.11 -1.28 24.15
CA ASP A 157 40.96 -0.13 24.46
C ASP A 157 40.56 0.49 25.81
N GLU A 158 41.50 1.15 26.47
CA GLU A 158 41.24 2.01 27.63
C GLU A 158 41.30 3.48 27.19
N LEU A 159 40.22 4.22 27.42
CA LEU A 159 40.14 5.65 27.10
C LEU A 159 40.12 6.48 28.38
N THR A 160 41.03 7.43 28.47
CA THR A 160 41.06 8.42 29.54
C THR A 160 40.23 9.64 29.15
N ILE A 161 39.21 9.98 29.93
CA ILE A 161 38.32 11.13 29.71
C ILE A 161 38.20 12.02 30.95
N SER A 162 37.94 13.31 30.72
CA SER A 162 37.55 14.25 31.78
C SER A 162 36.05 14.59 31.65
N PRO A 163 35.17 14.07 32.54
CA PRO A 163 33.74 14.35 32.49
C PRO A 163 33.42 15.76 32.99
N PRO A 164 32.44 16.46 32.39
CA PRO A 164 32.05 17.81 32.79
C PRO A 164 31.40 17.88 34.19
N SER A 165 30.83 16.78 34.67
CA SER A 165 30.14 16.70 35.98
C SER A 165 31.07 16.55 37.19
N ARG A 166 32.39 16.39 36.99
CA ARG A 166 33.38 16.33 38.09
C ARG A 166 34.31 17.54 38.04
N SER A 167 34.45 18.21 39.18
CA SER A 167 35.34 19.37 39.37
C SER A 167 36.83 19.02 39.36
N SER A 168 37.21 17.74 39.49
CA SER A 168 38.56 17.21 39.25
C SER A 168 38.58 15.69 39.03
N GLY A 169 39.52 15.21 38.22
CA GLY A 169 39.84 13.78 38.02
C GLY A 169 39.58 13.24 36.62
N GLU A 170 40.59 12.60 36.03
CA GLU A 170 40.46 11.76 34.83
C GLU A 170 39.78 10.43 35.20
N ILE A 171 39.00 9.88 34.28
CA ILE A 171 38.35 8.56 34.40
C ILE A 171 38.85 7.70 33.23
N SER A 172 39.20 6.46 33.53
CA SER A 172 39.49 5.45 32.50
C SER A 172 38.24 4.63 32.23
N ILE A 173 37.91 4.41 30.95
CA ILE A 173 36.79 3.56 30.54
C ILE A 173 37.25 2.56 29.47
N ARG A 174 36.84 1.31 29.61
CA ARG A 174 37.04 0.30 28.57
C ARG A 174 36.05 0.48 27.43
N CYS A 175 36.51 0.34 26.19
CA CYS A 175 35.65 0.31 25.03
C CYS A 175 36.16 -0.66 23.96
N SER A 176 35.27 -1.21 23.15
CA SER A 176 35.65 -1.91 21.92
C SER A 176 35.40 -0.99 20.72
N CYS A 177 36.46 -0.66 20.00
CA CYS A 177 36.39 0.12 18.76
C CYS A 177 36.36 -0.83 17.55
N VAL A 178 35.19 -1.03 16.94
CA VAL A 178 35.00 -1.97 15.84
C VAL A 178 34.48 -1.24 14.62
N ASP A 179 35.08 -1.49 13.45
CA ASP A 179 34.61 -0.97 12.17
C ASP A 179 34.14 -2.13 11.28
N ALA A 180 32.83 -2.40 11.36
CA ALA A 180 32.13 -3.30 10.47
C ALA A 180 30.77 -2.70 10.12
N THR A 181 30.47 -2.54 8.83
CA THR A 181 29.33 -1.77 8.27
C THR A 181 29.39 -0.27 8.56
N ASN A 182 29.61 0.14 9.81
CA ASN A 182 30.01 1.48 10.24
C ASN A 182 30.89 1.37 11.51
N PRO A 183 31.84 2.30 11.70
CA PRO A 183 32.61 2.44 12.94
C PRO A 183 31.71 2.61 14.16
N THR A 184 31.89 1.76 15.16
CA THR A 184 31.10 1.75 16.40
C THR A 184 32.00 1.54 17.61
N VAL A 185 31.75 2.34 18.64
CA VAL A 185 32.37 2.26 19.97
C VAL A 185 31.38 1.60 20.90
N PHE A 186 31.70 0.41 21.38
CA PHE A 186 30.90 -0.30 22.38
C PHE A 186 31.46 -0.03 23.77
N VAL A 187 30.59 0.34 24.70
CA VAL A 187 30.92 0.60 26.11
C VAL A 187 29.97 -0.18 27.03
N SER A 188 30.50 -0.71 28.13
CA SER A 188 29.72 -1.48 29.10
C SER A 188 28.84 -0.57 29.94
N GLN A 189 27.56 -0.94 30.10
CA GLN A 189 26.63 -0.27 31.00
C GLN A 189 27.11 -0.35 32.46
N VAL A 190 27.75 -1.46 32.85
CA VAL A 190 28.28 -1.66 34.21
C VAL A 190 29.46 -0.73 34.45
N ASP A 191 30.40 -0.66 33.50
CA ASP A 191 31.60 0.20 33.60
C ASP A 191 31.18 1.68 33.65
N LEU A 192 30.17 2.10 32.87
CA LEU A 192 29.62 3.45 32.92
C LEU A 192 28.90 3.77 34.25
N ALA A 193 28.22 2.77 34.84
CA ALA A 193 27.47 2.96 36.08
C ALA A 193 28.36 3.24 37.30
N GLU A 194 29.66 2.95 37.23
CA GLU A 194 30.61 3.25 38.30
C GLU A 194 30.80 4.76 38.55
N PHE A 195 30.53 5.59 37.54
CA PHE A 195 30.77 7.04 37.61
C PHE A 195 29.69 7.91 36.96
N LEU A 196 28.67 7.33 36.32
CA LEU A 196 27.53 8.04 35.73
C LEU A 196 26.19 7.40 36.14
N PRO A 197 25.12 8.20 36.30
CA PRO A 197 23.76 7.69 36.45
C PRO A 197 23.21 7.19 35.09
N ILE A 198 23.85 6.18 34.51
CA ILE A 198 23.57 5.72 33.14
C ILE A 198 22.16 5.11 32.99
N ALA A 199 21.64 4.47 34.04
CA ALA A 199 20.28 3.94 34.05
C ALA A 199 19.23 5.07 33.94
N GLU A 200 19.44 6.17 34.67
CA GLU A 200 18.58 7.36 34.60
C GLU A 200 18.68 8.04 33.23
N TYR A 201 19.87 8.07 32.61
CA TYR A 201 20.02 8.58 31.25
C TYR A 201 19.23 7.77 30.23
N ILE A 202 19.29 6.44 30.30
CA ILE A 202 18.52 5.54 29.43
C ILE A 202 17.01 5.72 29.62
N GLN A 203 16.56 6.04 30.84
CA GLN A 203 15.17 6.37 31.16
C GLN A 203 14.79 7.81 30.79
N GLY A 204 15.73 8.63 30.32
CA GLY A 204 15.50 9.99 29.87
C GLY A 204 15.53 11.06 30.97
N SER A 205 15.96 10.74 32.20
CA SER A 205 15.94 11.66 33.35
C SER A 205 17.29 12.30 33.70
N ALA A 206 18.38 11.97 33.00
CA ALA A 206 19.72 12.50 33.29
C ALA A 206 20.46 13.05 32.04
N PRO A 207 19.96 14.10 31.36
CA PRO A 207 20.48 14.56 30.06
C PRO A 207 21.97 14.94 30.06
N ALA A 208 22.53 15.37 31.20
CA ALA A 208 23.95 15.73 31.34
C ALA A 208 24.92 14.54 31.07
N VAL A 209 24.44 13.30 31.20
CA VAL A 209 25.23 12.09 30.85
C VAL A 209 25.61 12.07 29.36
N GLY A 210 24.76 12.64 28.49
CA GLY A 210 25.00 12.70 27.06
C GLY A 210 26.31 13.40 26.68
N GLU A 211 26.70 14.45 27.43
CA GLU A 211 27.97 15.15 27.20
C GLU A 211 29.20 14.27 27.47
N THR A 212 29.10 13.36 28.45
CA THR A 212 30.19 12.42 28.76
C THR A 212 30.27 11.32 27.71
N LEU A 213 29.14 10.79 27.26
CA LEU A 213 29.08 9.83 26.16
C LEU A 213 29.65 10.41 24.85
N GLU A 214 29.37 11.68 24.57
CA GLU A 214 29.95 12.37 23.43
C GLU A 214 31.48 12.54 23.56
N ARG A 215 31.99 12.83 24.76
CA ARG A 215 33.45 12.86 24.99
C ARG A 215 34.10 11.50 24.77
N ILE A 216 33.47 10.41 25.22
CA ILE A 216 33.93 9.04 24.95
C ILE A 216 33.96 8.77 23.46
N ARG A 217 32.86 9.07 22.75
CA ARG A 217 32.77 8.91 21.29
C ARG A 217 33.88 9.66 20.57
N ARG A 218 34.13 10.92 20.95
CA ARG A 218 35.18 11.76 20.36
C ARG A 218 36.59 11.24 20.65
N ALA A 219 36.86 10.79 21.87
CA ALA A 219 38.15 10.20 22.22
C ALA A 219 38.39 8.92 21.41
N ALA A 220 37.39 8.05 21.32
CA ALA A 220 37.45 6.84 20.51
C ALA A 220 37.62 7.14 19.01
N ALA A 221 36.94 8.18 18.49
CA ALA A 221 37.11 8.63 17.11
C ALA A 221 38.57 8.94 16.79
N VAL A 222 39.25 9.67 17.67
CA VAL A 222 40.68 9.97 17.53
C VAL A 222 41.51 8.69 17.51
N THR A 223 41.26 7.77 18.44
CA THR A 223 41.97 6.48 18.50
C THR A 223 41.74 5.62 17.25
N MET A 224 40.55 5.70 16.66
CA MET A 224 40.19 5.01 15.41
C MET A 224 40.73 5.69 14.15
N GLY A 225 41.36 6.87 14.26
CA GLY A 225 41.82 7.66 13.11
C GLY A 225 40.68 8.33 12.33
N LEU A 226 39.54 8.57 12.99
CA LEU A 226 38.36 9.24 12.43
C LEU A 226 38.26 10.69 12.88
N ASP A 227 37.48 11.49 12.17
CA ASP A 227 37.20 12.88 12.55
C ASP A 227 36.32 12.93 13.81
N PRO A 228 36.82 13.46 14.95
CA PRO A 228 36.03 13.56 16.17
C PRO A 228 34.88 14.59 16.06
N SER A 229 34.88 15.49 15.07
CA SER A 229 33.81 16.47 14.88
C SER A 229 32.58 15.88 14.16
N ALA A 230 32.74 14.79 13.40
CA ALA A 230 31.66 14.11 12.72
C ALA A 230 30.73 13.43 13.73
N GLN A 231 29.52 13.97 13.94
CA GLN A 231 28.58 13.40 14.92
C GLN A 231 27.93 12.11 14.46
N ALA A 232 27.91 11.83 13.14
CA ALA A 232 27.37 10.57 12.65
C ALA A 232 28.34 9.39 12.85
N GLN A 233 29.65 9.62 13.03
CA GLN A 233 30.66 8.56 13.12
C GLN A 233 31.85 8.90 14.04
N PRO A 234 32.41 7.91 14.78
CA PRO A 234 31.83 6.58 15.00
C PRO A 234 30.53 6.70 15.79
N LYS A 235 29.69 5.67 15.71
CA LYS A 235 28.54 5.54 16.62
C LYS A 235 29.04 5.12 18.00
N ILE A 236 28.27 5.42 19.05
CA ILE A 236 28.51 4.90 20.40
C ILE A 236 27.30 4.08 20.83
N ALA A 237 27.55 2.91 21.38
CA ALA A 237 26.52 1.99 21.86
C ALA A 237 26.85 1.51 23.28
N ILE A 238 25.90 1.70 24.18
CA ILE A 238 25.93 1.17 25.54
C ILE A 238 25.39 -0.26 25.47
N ILE A 239 26.18 -1.22 25.96
CA ILE A 239 25.82 -2.63 25.98
C ILE A 239 25.70 -3.15 27.41
N GLY A 240 24.71 -4.00 27.65
CA GLY A 240 24.42 -4.57 28.94
C GLY A 240 23.98 -6.03 28.84
N GLU A 241 24.05 -6.72 29.96
CA GLU A 241 23.58 -8.09 30.09
C GLU A 241 22.03 -8.16 30.13
N PRO A 242 21.42 -9.23 29.62
CA PRO A 242 19.98 -9.47 29.76
C PRO A 242 19.61 -9.69 31.23
N SER A 243 19.02 -8.68 31.86
CA SER A 243 18.74 -8.68 33.31
C SER A 243 17.30 -9.05 33.65
N SER A 244 16.33 -8.74 32.77
CA SER A 244 14.91 -9.00 33.03
C SER A 244 14.53 -10.47 32.78
N THR A 245 13.47 -10.92 33.46
CA THR A 245 12.86 -12.24 33.22
C THR A 245 12.37 -12.39 31.79
N GLU A 246 11.85 -11.32 31.20
CA GLU A 246 11.40 -11.27 29.81
C GLU A 246 12.56 -11.46 28.82
N ASP A 247 13.69 -10.77 29.03
CA ASP A 247 14.87 -10.91 28.17
C ASP A 247 15.40 -12.33 28.16
N ARG A 248 15.43 -12.97 29.34
CA ARG A 248 15.86 -14.37 29.47
C ARG A 248 14.89 -15.31 28.77
N ALA A 249 13.58 -15.11 28.93
CA ALA A 249 12.55 -15.90 28.28
C ALA A 249 12.61 -15.78 26.74
N GLN A 250 12.90 -14.58 26.21
CA GLN A 250 13.06 -14.34 24.78
C GLN A 250 14.45 -14.74 24.25
N GLY A 251 15.36 -15.21 25.11
CA GLY A 251 16.71 -15.62 24.73
C GLY A 251 17.57 -14.48 24.18
N VAL A 252 17.42 -13.28 24.75
CA VAL A 252 18.20 -12.06 24.42
C VAL A 252 19.64 -12.23 24.87
N ASP A 253 20.59 -12.03 23.96
CA ASP A 253 22.02 -12.22 24.20
C ASP A 253 22.72 -10.93 24.67
N VAL A 254 22.24 -9.76 24.23
CA VAL A 254 22.76 -8.45 24.64
C VAL A 254 21.65 -7.40 24.64
N VAL A 255 21.66 -6.52 25.65
CA VAL A 255 20.82 -5.31 25.70
C VAL A 255 21.63 -4.13 25.16
N MET A 256 21.04 -3.30 24.31
CA MET A 256 21.77 -2.24 23.62
C MET A 256 21.00 -0.93 23.54
N HIS A 257 21.68 0.16 23.90
CA HIS A 257 21.23 1.53 23.73
C HIS A 257 22.25 2.30 22.88
N ALA A 258 21.93 2.50 21.61
CA ALA A 258 22.79 3.21 20.67
C ALA A 258 22.45 4.70 20.63
N LEU A 259 23.45 5.54 20.43
CA LEU A 259 23.27 6.96 20.18
C LEU A 259 23.54 7.29 18.71
N SER A 260 22.78 8.23 18.17
CA SER A 260 23.03 8.81 16.85
C SER A 260 22.75 10.31 16.91
N MET A 261 23.69 11.12 16.39
CA MET A 261 23.62 12.59 16.49
C MET A 261 23.48 13.05 17.96
N CYS A 262 24.25 12.44 18.86
CA CYS A 262 24.24 12.70 20.31
C CYS A 262 22.91 12.41 21.05
N VAL A 263 21.96 11.74 20.39
CA VAL A 263 20.64 11.42 20.96
C VAL A 263 20.45 9.90 21.00
N LEU A 264 19.79 9.40 22.06
CA LEU A 264 19.39 8.00 22.16
C LEU A 264 18.50 7.61 20.98
N HIS A 265 18.88 6.54 20.30
CA HIS A 265 18.08 6.00 19.22
C HIS A 265 16.87 5.27 19.79
N LYS A 266 15.69 5.48 19.19
CA LYS A 266 14.43 4.87 19.67
C LYS A 266 14.38 3.34 19.48
N ALA A 267 15.25 2.81 18.62
CA ALA A 267 15.49 1.38 18.40
C ALA A 267 17.02 1.13 18.40
N VAL A 268 17.55 0.38 17.42
CA VAL A 268 19.00 0.33 17.12
C VAL A 268 19.24 0.67 15.64
N PRO A 269 20.23 1.53 15.29
CA PRO A 269 20.64 1.67 13.90
C PRO A 269 21.17 0.34 13.38
N MET A 270 20.70 -0.15 12.22
CA MET A 270 21.06 -1.51 11.82
C MET A 270 22.55 -1.72 11.55
N THR A 271 23.29 -0.69 11.13
CA THR A 271 24.75 -0.77 11.03
C THR A 271 25.43 -1.00 12.38
N VAL A 272 24.90 -0.42 13.47
CA VAL A 272 25.39 -0.68 14.83
C VAL A 272 25.05 -2.10 15.27
N GLY A 273 23.83 -2.56 15.01
CA GLY A 273 23.41 -3.93 15.31
C GLY A 273 24.25 -4.99 14.60
N LEU A 274 24.48 -4.82 13.29
CA LEU A 274 25.33 -5.70 12.49
C LEU A 274 26.79 -5.65 12.94
N CYS A 275 27.31 -4.45 13.27
CA CYS A 275 28.64 -4.31 13.86
C CYS A 275 28.77 -5.08 15.17
N ALA A 276 27.73 -5.08 16.02
CA ALA A 276 27.70 -5.88 17.23
C ALA A 276 27.63 -7.39 16.94
N GLY A 277 26.87 -7.81 15.93
CA GLY A 277 26.87 -9.19 15.45
C GLY A 277 28.28 -9.65 15.04
N VAL A 278 29.03 -8.81 14.33
CA VAL A 278 30.43 -9.07 14.00
C VAL A 278 31.30 -9.08 15.26
N ALA A 279 31.21 -8.05 16.11
CA ALA A 279 32.00 -7.94 17.34
C ALA A 279 31.78 -9.13 18.29
N SER A 280 30.56 -9.67 18.38
CA SER A 280 30.23 -10.84 19.20
C SER A 280 31.01 -12.11 18.83
N ASN A 281 31.63 -12.15 17.65
CA ASN A 281 32.46 -13.26 17.17
C ASN A 281 33.96 -12.96 17.25
N ILE A 282 34.35 -11.75 17.68
CA ILE A 282 35.74 -11.36 17.93
C ILE A 282 36.02 -11.56 19.42
N GLU A 283 36.88 -12.52 19.73
CA GLU A 283 37.25 -12.86 21.10
C GLU A 283 37.79 -11.63 21.86
N ASN A 284 37.39 -11.53 23.12
CA ASN A 284 37.73 -10.44 24.04
C ASN A 284 37.16 -9.06 23.72
N THR A 285 36.31 -8.88 22.70
CA THR A 285 35.54 -7.63 22.62
C THR A 285 34.48 -7.58 23.73
N LEU A 286 34.09 -6.38 24.15
CA LEU A 286 33.05 -6.22 25.18
C LEU A 286 31.71 -6.86 24.76
N VAL A 287 31.37 -6.83 23.46
CA VAL A 287 30.16 -7.48 22.94
C VAL A 287 30.28 -9.00 23.07
N TRP A 288 31.42 -9.57 22.70
CA TRP A 288 31.68 -11.01 22.87
C TRP A 288 31.64 -11.43 24.34
N GLU A 289 32.17 -10.63 25.26
CA GLU A 289 32.12 -10.90 26.71
C GLU A 289 30.67 -11.01 27.21
N VAL A 290 29.83 -10.04 26.87
CA VAL A 290 28.40 -10.01 27.25
C VAL A 290 27.65 -11.19 26.65
N VAL A 291 27.81 -11.46 25.36
CA VAL A 291 27.12 -12.56 24.66
C VAL A 291 27.57 -13.92 25.21
N ARG A 292 28.87 -14.12 25.45
CA ARG A 292 29.40 -15.36 26.02
C ARG A 292 28.84 -15.62 27.41
N LYS A 293 28.71 -14.59 28.24
CA LYS A 293 28.10 -14.70 29.56
C LYS A 293 26.60 -15.01 29.49
N ALA A 294 25.88 -14.39 28.55
CA ALA A 294 24.47 -14.70 28.33
C ALA A 294 24.24 -16.16 27.89
N HIS A 295 25.14 -16.69 27.04
CA HIS A 295 25.10 -18.10 26.62
C HIS A 295 25.48 -19.07 27.75
N SER A 296 26.47 -18.75 28.58
CA SER A 296 26.87 -19.62 29.70
C SER A 296 25.75 -19.78 30.73
N LEU A 297 24.98 -18.72 30.98
CA LEU A 297 23.79 -18.76 31.83
C LEU A 297 22.65 -19.61 31.26
N ARG A 298 22.67 -19.92 29.96
CA ARG A 298 21.65 -20.70 29.23
C ARG A 298 22.12 -22.11 28.81
N GLY A 299 23.22 -22.61 29.35
CA GLY A 299 23.69 -23.97 29.08
C GLY A 299 24.67 -24.11 27.92
N GLY A 300 25.24 -23.01 27.41
CA GLY A 300 26.42 -23.03 26.54
C GLY A 300 26.17 -23.25 25.05
N GLU A 301 24.92 -23.21 24.56
CA GLU A 301 24.64 -23.30 23.12
C GLU A 301 25.14 -22.06 22.38
N LYS A 302 26.05 -22.26 21.42
CA LYS A 302 26.50 -21.20 20.51
C LYS A 302 25.46 -21.01 19.42
N LYS A 303 24.67 -19.94 19.50
CA LYS A 303 23.72 -19.56 18.44
C LYS A 303 24.46 -19.03 17.20
N LYS A 304 23.85 -19.23 16.02
CA LYS A 304 24.31 -18.66 14.74
C LYS A 304 24.02 -17.16 14.60
N MET A 305 23.00 -16.68 15.32
CA MET A 305 22.56 -15.27 15.32
C MET A 305 22.67 -14.73 16.75
N VAL A 306 22.93 -13.43 16.86
CA VAL A 306 22.89 -12.68 18.13
C VAL A 306 21.56 -11.98 18.24
N ARG A 307 20.83 -12.23 19.33
CA ARG A 307 19.57 -11.53 19.63
C ARG A 307 19.84 -10.29 20.47
N ILE A 308 19.59 -9.12 19.90
CA ILE A 308 19.81 -7.82 20.53
C ILE A 308 18.47 -7.26 21.02
N ARG A 309 18.36 -6.93 22.31
CA ARG A 309 17.27 -6.10 22.85
C ARG A 309 17.61 -4.63 22.67
N HIS A 310 16.70 -3.87 22.08
CA HIS A 310 16.76 -2.41 21.94
C HIS A 310 15.43 -1.80 22.42
N PRO A 311 15.30 -0.45 22.51
CA PRO A 311 14.13 0.14 23.17
C PRO A 311 12.77 -0.20 22.53
N SER A 312 12.71 -0.43 21.21
CA SER A 312 11.47 -0.90 20.54
C SER A 312 11.22 -2.41 20.53
N GLY A 313 12.10 -3.26 21.06
CA GLY A 313 11.93 -4.73 21.01
C GLY A 313 13.23 -5.49 20.77
N VAL A 314 13.18 -6.58 19.99
CA VAL A 314 14.34 -7.42 19.67
C VAL A 314 14.65 -7.45 18.18
N VAL A 315 15.92 -7.64 17.84
CA VAL A 315 16.39 -7.92 16.48
C VAL A 315 17.44 -9.02 16.51
N ASP A 316 17.37 -9.94 15.54
CA ASP A 316 18.37 -10.98 15.34
C ASP A 316 19.34 -10.55 14.23
N VAL A 317 20.65 -10.61 14.51
CA VAL A 317 21.70 -10.29 13.54
C VAL A 317 22.68 -11.44 13.40
N GLY A 318 23.15 -11.69 12.18
CA GLY A 318 24.08 -12.75 11.84
C GLY A 318 25.39 -12.19 11.29
N ALA A 319 26.48 -12.91 11.54
CA ALA A 319 27.76 -12.66 10.90
C ALA A 319 28.41 -14.00 10.50
N GLN A 320 28.94 -14.05 9.28
CA GLN A 320 29.67 -15.19 8.75
C GLN A 320 31.15 -14.83 8.64
N PHE A 321 32.02 -15.74 9.07
CA PHE A 321 33.48 -15.62 9.03
C PHE A 321 34.08 -16.74 8.17
N SER A 322 35.24 -16.51 7.55
CA SER A 322 36.06 -17.60 6.99
C SER A 322 36.78 -18.37 8.10
N GLU A 323 37.37 -19.50 7.72
CA GLU A 323 38.29 -20.28 8.55
C GLU A 323 39.48 -19.43 9.04
N ASP A 324 39.94 -18.48 8.21
CA ASP A 324 41.04 -17.56 8.54
C ASP A 324 40.64 -16.41 9.50
N GLY A 325 39.36 -16.30 9.86
CA GLY A 325 38.86 -15.27 10.77
C GLY A 325 38.43 -13.95 10.10
N ASP A 326 38.37 -13.88 8.77
CA ASP A 326 37.87 -12.71 8.05
C ASP A 326 36.34 -12.69 8.01
N VAL A 327 35.74 -11.50 8.16
CA VAL A 327 34.28 -11.33 8.06
C VAL A 327 33.85 -11.42 6.60
N LYS A 328 33.07 -12.45 6.25
CA LYS A 328 32.54 -12.66 4.89
C LYS A 328 31.25 -11.90 4.65
N SER A 329 30.32 -11.96 5.59
CA SER A 329 29.09 -11.15 5.51
C SER A 329 28.44 -10.93 6.87
N ALA A 330 27.56 -9.93 6.94
CA ALA A 330 26.66 -9.71 8.07
C ALA A 330 25.23 -9.55 7.57
N LYS A 331 24.27 -10.26 8.18
CA LYS A 331 22.89 -10.39 7.70
C LYS A 331 21.87 -9.97 8.74
N VAL A 332 20.76 -9.40 8.28
CA VAL A 332 19.57 -9.11 9.08
C VAL A 332 18.33 -9.22 8.19
N VAL A 333 17.20 -9.62 8.77
CA VAL A 333 15.88 -9.52 8.11
C VAL A 333 15.26 -8.17 8.46
N ARG A 334 14.80 -7.45 7.43
CA ARG A 334 14.08 -6.19 7.50
C ARG A 334 12.72 -6.35 6.81
N THR A 335 11.93 -5.30 6.85
CA THR A 335 10.77 -5.15 5.98
C THR A 335 10.68 -3.69 5.56
N VAL A 336 9.99 -3.46 4.45
CA VAL A 336 9.52 -2.15 4.02
C VAL A 336 8.02 -2.28 3.90
N VAL A 337 7.32 -1.38 4.55
CA VAL A 337 5.92 -1.11 4.25
C VAL A 337 5.90 0.08 3.32
N ASP A 338 5.24 -0.07 2.18
CA ASP A 338 4.99 1.09 1.32
C ASP A 338 4.07 2.03 2.11
N SER A 339 4.65 3.15 2.52
CA SER A 339 3.93 4.25 3.13
C SER A 339 4.03 5.48 2.23
N ALA A 340 4.15 5.31 0.90
CA ALA A 340 3.77 6.37 -0.01
C ALA A 340 2.46 6.94 0.54
N LEU A 341 2.45 8.25 0.81
CA LEU A 341 1.24 9.01 1.09
C LEU A 341 0.21 8.50 0.09
N MET A 342 -0.72 7.63 0.51
CA MET A 342 -1.61 6.91 -0.39
C MET A 342 -2.71 7.87 -0.80
N VAL A 343 -2.29 8.84 -1.59
CA VAL A 343 -3.15 9.73 -2.30
C VAL A 343 -3.71 8.90 -3.45
N HIS A 344 -4.99 8.57 -3.36
CA HIS A 344 -5.66 7.74 -4.35
C HIS A 344 -6.17 8.61 -5.49
N LEU A 345 -6.00 8.14 -6.73
CA LEU A 345 -6.62 8.76 -7.90
C LEU A 345 -7.97 8.08 -8.16
N ILE A 346 -9.01 8.87 -8.39
CA ILE A 346 -10.35 8.39 -8.69
C ILE A 346 -10.83 9.11 -9.94
N LEU A 347 -11.08 8.37 -11.02
CA LEU A 347 -11.72 8.91 -12.22
C LEU A 347 -13.23 8.97 -11.98
N THR A 348 -13.87 10.07 -12.37
CA THR A 348 -15.33 10.24 -12.29
C THR A 348 -15.90 10.67 -13.63
N SER A 349 -16.88 9.93 -14.12
CA SER A 349 -17.81 10.39 -15.16
C SER A 349 -18.94 11.19 -14.53
N SER A 350 -19.60 12.05 -15.31
CA SER A 350 -20.66 12.94 -14.82
C SER A 350 -21.62 13.36 -15.93
N TYR A 351 -22.84 13.79 -15.59
CA TYR A 351 -23.74 14.42 -16.57
C TYR A 351 -23.36 15.85 -16.96
N THR A 352 -22.07 16.13 -16.99
CA THR A 352 -21.51 17.35 -17.56
C THR A 352 -21.00 17.07 -18.98
N ASN A 353 -19.91 17.71 -19.38
CA ASN A 353 -19.18 17.38 -20.60
C ASN A 353 -17.82 16.73 -20.33
N GLU A 354 -17.52 16.43 -19.06
CA GLU A 354 -16.19 16.09 -18.58
C GLU A 354 -16.13 14.75 -17.86
N VAL A 355 -15.00 14.08 -18.03
CA VAL A 355 -14.49 13.08 -17.08
C VAL A 355 -13.42 13.76 -16.26
N SER A 356 -13.55 13.72 -14.94
CA SER A 356 -12.63 14.38 -14.00
C SER A 356 -11.79 13.37 -13.25
N THR A 357 -10.60 13.77 -12.85
CA THR A 357 -9.77 13.03 -11.90
C THR A 357 -9.84 13.71 -10.55
N LEU A 358 -10.22 12.92 -9.55
CA LEU A 358 -10.23 13.28 -8.16
C LEU A 358 -9.01 12.69 -7.47
N THR A 359 -8.53 13.40 -6.46
CA THR A 359 -7.39 13.01 -5.64
C THR A 359 -7.86 12.94 -4.20
N PHE A 360 -7.87 11.74 -3.62
CA PHE A 360 -8.30 11.50 -2.25
C PHE A 360 -7.09 11.23 -1.35
N ASP A 361 -6.92 12.08 -0.33
CA ASP A 361 -5.90 11.93 0.71
C ASP A 361 -6.57 11.48 2.03
N PRO A 362 -6.37 10.21 2.44
CA PRO A 362 -6.91 9.71 3.69
C PRO A 362 -6.36 10.39 4.94
N GLU A 363 -5.11 10.87 4.92
CA GLU A 363 -4.48 11.53 6.07
C GLU A 363 -5.02 12.95 6.24
N ALA A 364 -5.18 13.67 5.14
CA ALA A 364 -5.77 15.01 5.12
C ALA A 364 -7.30 14.98 5.21
N SER A 365 -7.93 13.82 5.03
CA SER A 365 -9.40 13.68 4.95
C SER A 365 -10.00 14.60 3.87
N SER A 366 -9.31 14.72 2.72
CA SER A 366 -9.66 15.63 1.64
C SER A 366 -9.84 14.90 0.31
N ILE A 367 -10.72 15.44 -0.54
CA ILE A 367 -10.89 15.00 -1.92
C ILE A 367 -10.99 16.21 -2.84
N GLU A 368 -10.15 16.27 -3.85
CA GLU A 368 -10.01 17.44 -4.73
C GLU A 368 -10.07 17.04 -6.20
N VAL A 369 -10.65 17.89 -7.05
CA VAL A 369 -10.57 17.74 -8.50
C VAL A 369 -9.20 18.25 -8.95
N THR A 370 -8.37 17.39 -9.52
CA THR A 370 -7.00 17.73 -9.95
C THR A 370 -6.84 17.81 -11.45
N SER A 371 -7.71 17.16 -12.22
CA SER A 371 -7.76 17.28 -13.67
C SER A 371 -9.17 17.03 -14.21
N SER A 372 -9.42 17.51 -15.43
CA SER A 372 -10.63 17.24 -16.20
C SER A 372 -10.26 17.11 -17.67
N VAL A 373 -10.98 16.23 -18.38
CA VAL A 373 -10.93 16.12 -19.83
C VAL A 373 -12.35 16.25 -20.39
N THR A 374 -12.53 17.11 -21.39
CA THR A 374 -13.81 17.25 -22.09
C THR A 374 -13.97 16.11 -23.08
N VAL A 375 -15.03 15.32 -22.94
CA VAL A 375 -15.25 14.08 -23.71
C VAL A 375 -16.51 14.11 -24.57
N GLY A 376 -17.35 15.13 -24.39
CA GLY A 376 -18.69 15.20 -24.99
C GLY A 376 -19.77 15.17 -23.92
N HIS A 377 -21.02 15.34 -24.33
CA HIS A 377 -22.14 15.57 -23.41
C HIS A 377 -22.58 14.27 -22.71
N HIS A 378 -22.80 14.34 -21.40
CA HIS A 378 -23.29 13.26 -20.54
C HIS A 378 -22.44 11.96 -20.51
N PRO A 379 -21.13 12.01 -20.17
CA PRO A 379 -20.41 10.79 -19.84
C PRO A 379 -21.07 10.09 -18.62
N SER A 380 -21.50 8.85 -18.80
CA SER A 380 -22.30 8.12 -17.82
C SER A 380 -21.50 7.02 -17.11
N TRP A 381 -21.41 5.84 -17.71
CA TRP A 381 -20.65 4.69 -17.21
C TRP A 381 -19.22 4.76 -17.69
N ILE A 382 -18.29 4.33 -16.85
CA ILE A 382 -16.86 4.32 -17.12
C ILE A 382 -16.27 2.95 -16.75
N THR A 383 -15.34 2.43 -17.56
CA THR A 383 -14.68 1.12 -17.33
C THR A 383 -13.25 1.12 -17.84
N PHE A 384 -12.35 0.40 -17.17
CA PHE A 384 -10.99 0.17 -17.65
C PHE A 384 -10.94 -0.73 -18.88
N TYR A 385 -9.84 -0.67 -19.62
CA TYR A 385 -9.34 -1.82 -20.38
C TYR A 385 -8.61 -2.78 -19.42
N PRO A 386 -8.89 -4.09 -19.44
CA PRO A 386 -8.52 -4.99 -18.33
C PRO A 386 -7.00 -5.21 -18.16
N GLU A 387 -6.19 -5.06 -19.21
CA GLU A 387 -4.73 -5.27 -19.12
C GLU A 387 -3.95 -3.94 -19.06
N ASP A 388 -4.64 -2.79 -19.13
CA ASP A 388 -4.04 -1.46 -19.13
C ASP A 388 -5.03 -0.43 -18.58
N HIS A 389 -4.92 -0.17 -17.27
CA HIS A 389 -5.78 0.78 -16.56
C HIS A 389 -5.51 2.26 -16.93
N SER A 390 -4.52 2.55 -17.78
CA SER A 390 -4.40 3.88 -18.38
C SER A 390 -5.41 4.10 -19.50
N LEU A 391 -5.92 3.04 -20.13
CA LEU A 391 -6.95 3.10 -21.17
C LEU A 391 -8.33 2.87 -20.55
N VAL A 392 -9.23 3.82 -20.77
CA VAL A 392 -10.56 3.86 -20.15
C VAL A 392 -11.61 4.13 -21.21
N PHE A 393 -12.77 3.50 -21.09
CA PHE A 393 -13.92 3.73 -21.97
C PHE A 393 -15.08 4.36 -21.19
N THR A 394 -15.74 5.34 -21.79
CA THR A 394 -16.96 5.95 -21.25
C THR A 394 -18.08 5.99 -22.30
N GLY A 395 -19.32 5.83 -21.85
CA GLY A 395 -20.51 5.96 -22.67
C GLY A 395 -21.02 7.39 -22.59
N LEU A 396 -21.46 7.97 -23.71
CA LEU A 396 -22.17 9.25 -23.71
C LEU A 396 -23.66 8.98 -23.78
N GLU A 397 -24.37 9.16 -22.66
CA GLU A 397 -25.79 8.83 -22.48
C GLU A 397 -26.68 9.92 -23.12
N GLN A 398 -26.75 9.84 -24.45
CA GLN A 398 -27.50 10.73 -25.33
C GLN A 398 -28.17 9.96 -26.46
N THR A 399 -29.11 10.61 -27.15
CA THR A 399 -29.95 9.99 -28.19
C THR A 399 -29.19 9.45 -29.40
N ASP A 400 -28.05 10.06 -29.75
CA ASP A 400 -27.14 9.59 -30.80
C ASP A 400 -26.02 8.65 -30.29
N GLY A 401 -26.04 8.33 -28.99
CA GLY A 401 -25.27 7.30 -28.29
C GLY A 401 -23.85 7.05 -28.77
N LYS A 402 -22.85 7.44 -27.98
CA LYS A 402 -21.43 7.27 -28.33
C LYS A 402 -20.63 6.54 -27.26
N VAL A 403 -19.49 6.00 -27.66
CA VAL A 403 -18.43 5.50 -26.79
C VAL A 403 -17.18 6.32 -27.06
N VAL A 404 -16.51 6.75 -26.00
CA VAL A 404 -15.24 7.49 -26.05
C VAL A 404 -14.16 6.68 -25.32
N ALA A 405 -12.99 6.55 -25.93
CA ALA A 405 -11.80 5.99 -25.31
C ALA A 405 -10.88 7.14 -24.84
N LEU A 406 -10.35 7.00 -23.62
CA LEU A 406 -9.52 7.97 -22.93
C LEU A 406 -8.22 7.32 -22.51
N LYS A 407 -7.11 8.03 -22.64
CA LYS A 407 -5.80 7.62 -22.11
C LYS A 407 -5.40 8.56 -20.97
N PHE A 408 -5.04 8.00 -19.81
CA PHE A 408 -4.65 8.76 -18.62
C PHE A 408 -3.20 8.50 -18.22
N ASP A 409 -2.42 9.55 -17.99
CA ASP A 409 -1.07 9.45 -17.42
C ASP A 409 -1.07 9.08 -15.93
N GLN A 410 0.11 8.93 -15.33
CA GLN A 410 0.27 8.53 -13.92
C GLN A 410 -0.26 9.60 -12.96
N GLU A 411 -0.22 10.88 -13.36
CA GLU A 411 -0.76 12.02 -12.62
C GLU A 411 -2.27 12.18 -12.80
N GLY A 412 -2.91 11.31 -13.59
CA GLY A 412 -4.34 11.31 -13.80
C GLY A 412 -4.84 12.36 -14.78
N LYS A 413 -4.00 12.88 -15.68
CA LYS A 413 -4.43 13.74 -16.80
C LYS A 413 -4.83 12.88 -17.98
N GLY A 414 -6.03 13.12 -18.48
CA GLY A 414 -6.63 12.34 -19.56
C GLY A 414 -6.62 13.06 -20.90
N GLU A 415 -6.60 12.29 -21.99
CA GLU A 415 -6.90 12.75 -23.34
C GLU A 415 -7.84 11.79 -24.07
N VAL A 416 -8.66 12.32 -24.98
CA VAL A 416 -9.53 11.52 -25.86
C VAL A 416 -8.69 10.92 -26.98
N VAL A 417 -8.68 9.59 -27.07
CA VAL A 417 -7.88 8.86 -28.07
C VAL A 417 -8.71 8.16 -29.14
N ALA A 418 -9.99 7.89 -28.90
CA ALA A 418 -10.90 7.37 -29.91
C ALA A 418 -12.37 7.69 -29.59
N GLU A 419 -13.23 7.69 -30.61
CA GLU A 419 -14.68 7.80 -30.48
C GLU A 419 -15.35 6.88 -31.51
N ALA A 420 -16.45 6.23 -31.13
CA ALA A 420 -17.30 5.48 -32.04
C ALA A 420 -18.79 5.56 -31.64
N SER A 421 -19.66 5.15 -32.56
CA SER A 421 -21.08 4.95 -32.22
C SER A 421 -21.24 3.79 -31.24
N SER A 422 -22.08 3.96 -30.22
CA SER A 422 -22.52 2.90 -29.31
C SER A 422 -23.46 1.89 -29.98
N GLY A 423 -24.00 2.21 -31.16
CA GLY A 423 -24.95 1.39 -31.91
C GLY A 423 -26.43 1.57 -31.52
N GLY A 424 -26.72 2.33 -30.48
CA GLY A 424 -28.07 2.63 -30.02
C GLY A 424 -28.16 4.03 -29.41
N ALA A 425 -29.17 4.22 -28.56
CA ALA A 425 -29.44 5.46 -27.85
C ALA A 425 -29.24 5.27 -26.34
N ASP A 426 -28.71 6.29 -25.69
CA ASP A 426 -28.49 6.38 -24.25
C ASP A 426 -27.69 5.18 -23.68
N PRO A 427 -26.41 5.00 -24.09
CA PRO A 427 -25.53 3.98 -23.55
C PRO A 427 -25.31 4.22 -22.05
N CYS A 428 -25.84 3.33 -21.23
CA CYS A 428 -25.92 3.50 -19.77
C CYS A 428 -24.97 2.59 -18.99
N SER A 429 -24.40 1.56 -19.64
CA SER A 429 -23.45 0.62 -19.04
C SER A 429 -22.50 0.03 -20.08
N LEU A 430 -21.26 -0.20 -19.67
CA LEU A 430 -20.16 -0.70 -20.48
C LEU A 430 -19.34 -1.73 -19.69
N VAL A 431 -18.87 -2.77 -20.38
CA VAL A 431 -17.84 -3.67 -19.84
C VAL A 431 -16.93 -4.11 -20.97
N SER A 432 -15.62 -4.12 -20.70
CA SER A 432 -14.60 -4.45 -21.68
C SER A 432 -14.00 -5.84 -21.40
N THR A 433 -13.55 -6.47 -22.48
CA THR A 433 -12.64 -7.62 -22.46
C THR A 433 -11.37 -7.21 -23.20
N LYS A 434 -10.39 -8.11 -23.34
CA LYS A 434 -9.17 -7.85 -24.12
C LYS A 434 -9.41 -7.44 -25.58
N ASN A 435 -10.56 -7.80 -26.17
CA ASN A 435 -10.81 -7.57 -27.60
C ASN A 435 -12.18 -7.00 -27.93
N THR A 436 -13.09 -6.92 -26.95
CA THR A 436 -14.48 -6.49 -27.20
C THR A 436 -14.99 -5.62 -26.06
N LEU A 437 -15.60 -4.50 -26.41
CA LEU A 437 -16.40 -3.67 -25.53
C LEU A 437 -17.89 -3.98 -25.75
N PHE A 438 -18.57 -4.38 -24.68
CA PHE A 438 -20.01 -4.59 -24.66
C PHE A 438 -20.71 -3.33 -24.16
N VAL A 439 -21.82 -2.95 -24.80
CA VAL A 439 -22.55 -1.71 -24.50
C VAL A 439 -24.04 -1.97 -24.35
N ALA A 440 -24.63 -1.57 -23.22
CA ALA A 440 -26.08 -1.53 -23.04
C ALA A 440 -26.64 -0.15 -23.43
N ASN A 441 -27.44 -0.12 -24.49
CA ASN A 441 -28.13 1.09 -24.96
C ASN A 441 -29.57 1.09 -24.43
N TYR A 442 -29.83 1.93 -23.43
CA TYR A 442 -31.04 1.89 -22.61
C TYR A 442 -32.30 2.14 -23.43
N SER A 443 -32.39 3.28 -24.13
CA SER A 443 -33.61 3.69 -24.82
C SER A 443 -33.85 2.93 -26.12
N ALA A 444 -32.79 2.38 -26.72
CA ALA A 444 -32.90 1.61 -27.96
C ALA A 444 -33.23 0.12 -27.73
N GLY A 445 -33.08 -0.40 -26.51
CA GLY A 445 -33.22 -1.83 -26.25
C GLY A 445 -32.15 -2.66 -26.97
N VAL A 446 -30.90 -2.15 -27.05
CA VAL A 446 -29.84 -2.77 -27.86
C VAL A 446 -28.62 -3.10 -27.01
N LEU A 447 -28.16 -4.35 -27.13
CA LEU A 447 -26.82 -4.77 -26.71
C LEU A 447 -25.88 -4.68 -27.91
N SER A 448 -24.79 -3.92 -27.78
CA SER A 448 -23.79 -3.73 -28.85
C SER A 448 -22.45 -4.34 -28.48
N GLN A 449 -21.69 -4.72 -29.52
CA GLN A 449 -20.33 -5.25 -29.44
C GLN A 449 -19.41 -4.42 -30.34
N LEU A 450 -18.39 -3.81 -29.74
CA LEU A 450 -17.34 -3.06 -30.44
C LEU A 450 -16.00 -3.79 -30.29
N PRO A 451 -15.32 -4.15 -31.40
CA PRO A 451 -13.95 -4.67 -31.30
C PRO A 451 -13.01 -3.56 -30.83
N ILE A 452 -12.15 -3.87 -29.85
CA ILE A 452 -11.20 -2.94 -29.22
C ILE A 452 -9.79 -3.51 -29.20
N SER A 453 -8.80 -2.65 -28.96
CA SER A 453 -7.37 -2.96 -28.90
C SER A 453 -6.68 -2.11 -27.84
N PRO A 454 -5.62 -2.61 -27.17
CA PRO A 454 -4.81 -1.80 -26.26
C PRO A 454 -3.96 -0.74 -26.99
N ASN A 455 -3.80 -0.89 -28.31
CA ASN A 455 -3.07 0.03 -29.18
C ASN A 455 -4.01 0.76 -30.14
N GLU A 456 -3.54 1.88 -30.68
CA GLU A 456 -4.22 2.61 -31.76
C GLU A 456 -4.69 1.66 -32.88
N PRO A 457 -5.94 1.81 -33.36
CA PRO A 457 -6.86 2.93 -33.11
C PRO A 457 -7.77 2.78 -31.87
N TYR A 458 -7.47 1.82 -30.96
CA TYR A 458 -8.21 1.50 -29.73
C TYR A 458 -9.64 0.97 -29.91
N ILE A 459 -10.45 1.59 -30.76
CA ILE A 459 -11.74 1.10 -31.22
C ILE A 459 -11.60 0.72 -32.70
N LEU A 460 -11.72 -0.57 -33.00
CA LEU A 460 -11.35 -1.15 -34.30
C LEU A 460 -12.45 -1.04 -35.36
N ALA A 461 -13.68 -0.71 -34.97
CA ALA A 461 -14.80 -0.53 -35.88
C ALA A 461 -15.61 0.71 -35.54
N SER A 462 -15.98 1.49 -36.56
CA SER A 462 -16.84 2.66 -36.41
C SER A 462 -18.32 2.30 -36.23
N SER A 463 -18.71 1.05 -36.50
CA SER A 463 -20.08 0.55 -36.36
C SER A 463 -20.08 -0.77 -35.58
N PRO A 464 -20.83 -0.86 -34.47
CA PRO A 464 -20.91 -2.07 -33.66
C PRO A 464 -21.77 -3.17 -34.28
N THR A 465 -21.52 -4.40 -33.86
CA THR A 465 -22.47 -5.51 -34.01
C THR A 465 -23.58 -5.34 -32.97
N LYS A 466 -24.84 -5.50 -33.37
CA LYS A 466 -26.01 -5.19 -32.54
C LYS A 466 -26.90 -6.39 -32.32
N ILE A 467 -27.36 -6.56 -31.09
CA ILE A 467 -28.37 -7.53 -30.69
C ILE A 467 -29.58 -6.75 -30.19
N GLN A 468 -30.68 -6.80 -30.95
CA GLN A 468 -31.93 -6.17 -30.55
C GLN A 468 -32.60 -7.00 -29.47
N LEU A 469 -32.75 -6.42 -28.29
CA LEU A 469 -33.49 -6.99 -27.18
C LEU A 469 -34.97 -6.61 -27.31
N LYS A 470 -35.84 -7.44 -26.74
CA LYS A 470 -37.30 -7.30 -26.82
C LYS A 470 -37.92 -7.70 -25.49
N GLY A 471 -39.02 -7.06 -25.16
CA GLY A 471 -39.79 -7.31 -23.96
C GLY A 471 -40.49 -6.03 -23.53
N THR A 472 -41.47 -6.17 -22.65
CA THR A 472 -42.25 -5.08 -22.05
C THR A 472 -42.72 -5.56 -20.69
N GLY A 473 -42.97 -4.61 -19.79
CA GLY A 473 -43.47 -4.87 -18.44
C GLY A 473 -44.78 -4.14 -18.16
N PRO A 474 -45.39 -4.37 -17.00
CA PRO A 474 -46.68 -3.77 -16.65
C PRO A 474 -46.62 -2.25 -16.38
N ASN A 475 -45.43 -1.67 -16.14
CA ASN A 475 -45.29 -0.24 -15.93
C ASN A 475 -45.22 0.51 -17.27
N ALA A 476 -46.35 1.08 -17.69
CA ALA A 476 -46.50 1.71 -19.00
C ALA A 476 -45.57 2.92 -19.27
N SER A 477 -44.99 3.55 -18.24
CA SER A 477 -44.09 4.71 -18.41
C SER A 477 -42.61 4.36 -18.27
N ARG A 478 -42.28 3.14 -17.83
CA ARG A 478 -40.90 2.70 -17.57
C ARG A 478 -40.52 1.41 -18.29
N GLN A 479 -41.49 0.71 -18.87
CA GLN A 479 -41.35 -0.62 -19.44
C GLN A 479 -42.13 -0.77 -20.77
N GLU A 480 -42.18 0.31 -21.55
CA GLU A 480 -42.79 0.36 -22.87
C GLU A 480 -42.04 -0.48 -23.93
N GLY A 481 -40.78 -0.79 -23.65
CA GLY A 481 -39.90 -1.62 -24.45
C GLY A 481 -38.83 -2.28 -23.59
N SER A 482 -37.82 -2.86 -24.24
CA SER A 482 -36.63 -3.39 -23.57
C SER A 482 -35.70 -2.24 -23.21
N HIS A 483 -35.16 -2.30 -21.98
CA HIS A 483 -34.25 -1.30 -21.43
C HIS A 483 -33.09 -2.01 -20.70
N PRO A 484 -32.08 -2.52 -21.44
CA PRO A 484 -30.90 -3.10 -20.83
C PRO A 484 -30.22 -2.03 -19.98
N HIS A 485 -30.01 -2.34 -18.71
CA HIS A 485 -29.54 -1.35 -17.74
C HIS A 485 -28.10 -1.62 -17.28
N GLN A 486 -27.62 -2.87 -17.38
CA GLN A 486 -26.24 -3.22 -17.08
C GLN A 486 -25.73 -4.23 -18.09
N VAL A 487 -24.43 -4.20 -18.36
CA VAL A 487 -23.68 -5.30 -18.96
C VAL A 487 -22.57 -5.67 -17.99
N ILE A 488 -22.52 -6.93 -17.57
CA ILE A 488 -21.53 -7.39 -16.59
C ILE A 488 -21.12 -8.83 -16.89
N ILE A 489 -19.82 -9.11 -16.70
CA ILE A 489 -19.22 -10.41 -16.99
C ILE A 489 -19.11 -11.20 -15.69
N HIS A 490 -19.47 -12.48 -15.74
CA HIS A 490 -19.13 -13.47 -14.73
C HIS A 490 -17.86 -14.20 -15.15
N GLU A 491 -16.71 -13.75 -14.67
CA GLU A 491 -15.40 -14.20 -15.17
C GLU A 491 -15.19 -15.71 -15.08
N GLU A 492 -15.63 -16.37 -14.01
CA GLU A 492 -15.42 -17.82 -13.84
C GLU A 492 -16.22 -18.68 -14.84
N ASN A 493 -17.28 -18.13 -15.42
CA ASN A 493 -18.20 -18.88 -16.30
C ASN A 493 -18.13 -18.40 -17.76
N ASP A 494 -17.32 -17.39 -18.07
CA ASP A 494 -17.28 -16.72 -19.38
C ASP A 494 -18.68 -16.30 -19.89
N GLU A 495 -19.54 -15.84 -18.96
CA GLU A 495 -20.92 -15.44 -19.23
C GLU A 495 -21.11 -13.93 -19.11
N LEU A 496 -21.85 -13.35 -20.05
CA LEU A 496 -22.35 -11.97 -20.00
C LEU A 496 -23.80 -11.95 -19.49
N PHE A 497 -24.06 -11.15 -18.46
CA PHE A 497 -25.39 -10.90 -17.91
C PHE A 497 -25.86 -9.50 -18.32
N VAL A 498 -27.12 -9.43 -18.75
CA VAL A 498 -27.76 -8.18 -19.17
C VAL A 498 -29.11 -8.03 -18.47
N PRO A 499 -29.16 -7.39 -17.29
CA PRO A 499 -30.40 -6.99 -16.65
C PRO A 499 -31.18 -6.03 -17.54
N ASP A 500 -32.45 -6.34 -17.76
CA ASP A 500 -33.35 -5.58 -18.62
C ASP A 500 -34.55 -5.11 -17.79
N LEU A 501 -34.54 -3.81 -17.49
CA LEU A 501 -35.56 -3.15 -16.69
C LEU A 501 -36.93 -3.24 -17.38
N GLY A 502 -36.94 -3.08 -18.70
CA GLY A 502 -38.13 -3.05 -19.51
C GLY A 502 -38.81 -4.41 -19.67
N ALA A 503 -38.01 -5.48 -19.69
CA ALA A 503 -38.49 -6.86 -19.92
C ALA A 503 -38.67 -7.69 -18.64
N ASP A 504 -38.37 -7.13 -17.45
CA ASP A 504 -38.45 -7.83 -16.15
C ASP A 504 -37.60 -9.13 -16.09
N LEU A 505 -36.45 -9.15 -16.76
CA LEU A 505 -35.58 -10.31 -16.84
C LEU A 505 -34.09 -9.95 -16.85
N VAL A 506 -33.25 -10.94 -16.62
CA VAL A 506 -31.80 -10.85 -16.88
C VAL A 506 -31.46 -11.83 -18.00
N GLN A 507 -30.95 -11.31 -19.13
CA GLN A 507 -30.47 -12.15 -20.23
C GLN A 507 -29.08 -12.71 -19.91
N ARG A 508 -28.79 -13.90 -20.43
CA ARG A 508 -27.48 -14.57 -20.31
C ARG A 508 -26.93 -14.91 -21.68
N TYR A 509 -25.64 -14.66 -21.86
CA TYR A 509 -24.92 -14.99 -23.08
C TYR A 509 -23.58 -15.63 -22.76
N ASN A 510 -23.14 -16.61 -23.55
CA ASN A 510 -21.77 -17.09 -23.52
C ASN A 510 -20.90 -16.15 -24.37
N ILE A 511 -19.73 -15.82 -23.86
CA ILE A 511 -18.71 -15.03 -24.56
C ILE A 511 -17.75 -16.01 -25.25
N ALA A 512 -17.69 -15.99 -26.58
CA ALA A 512 -16.67 -16.73 -27.31
C ALA A 512 -15.32 -15.99 -27.29
N ASP A 513 -14.21 -16.69 -27.57
CA ASP A 513 -12.85 -16.10 -27.59
C ASP A 513 -12.72 -14.86 -28.50
N ASN A 514 -13.50 -14.82 -29.58
CA ASN A 514 -13.55 -13.70 -30.53
C ASN A 514 -14.50 -12.56 -30.11
N GLY A 515 -15.06 -12.64 -28.90
CA GLY A 515 -16.03 -11.68 -28.35
C GLY A 515 -17.46 -11.85 -28.82
N SER A 516 -17.76 -12.82 -29.70
CA SER A 516 -19.12 -13.08 -30.16
C SER A 516 -20.01 -13.66 -29.05
N LEU A 517 -21.28 -13.29 -29.05
CA LEU A 517 -22.25 -13.70 -28.03
C LEU A 517 -23.18 -14.78 -28.57
N SER A 518 -23.45 -15.79 -27.76
CA SER A 518 -24.51 -16.77 -28.00
C SER A 518 -25.47 -16.83 -26.82
N HIS A 519 -26.78 -16.77 -27.09
CA HIS A 519 -27.79 -16.71 -26.04
C HIS A 519 -27.88 -18.03 -25.27
N LEU A 520 -27.80 -17.95 -23.95
CA LEU A 520 -27.84 -19.10 -23.03
C LEU A 520 -29.21 -19.27 -22.37
N GLY A 521 -29.97 -18.18 -22.26
CA GLY A 521 -31.27 -18.17 -21.60
C GLY A 521 -31.51 -16.87 -20.85
N GLN A 522 -32.49 -16.90 -19.96
CA GLN A 522 -32.90 -15.74 -19.17
C GLN A 522 -33.32 -16.13 -17.75
N ILE A 523 -33.23 -15.19 -16.84
CA ILE A 523 -33.73 -15.30 -15.47
C ILE A 523 -34.91 -14.34 -15.35
N GLN A 524 -36.11 -14.89 -15.16
CA GLN A 524 -37.33 -14.10 -15.05
C GLN A 524 -37.49 -13.55 -13.63
N HIS A 525 -37.84 -12.27 -13.51
CA HIS A 525 -38.20 -11.64 -12.25
C HIS A 525 -39.69 -11.31 -12.19
N THR A 526 -40.15 -10.90 -11.02
CA THR A 526 -41.52 -10.41 -10.80
C THR A 526 -41.82 -9.26 -11.77
N LEU A 527 -42.96 -9.35 -12.46
CA LEU A 527 -43.41 -8.32 -13.37
C LEU A 527 -43.59 -6.98 -12.66
N GLY A 528 -43.09 -5.91 -13.28
CA GLY A 528 -43.04 -4.56 -12.72
C GLY A 528 -41.87 -4.35 -11.76
N GLY A 529 -40.96 -5.31 -11.63
CA GLY A 529 -39.79 -5.23 -10.76
C GLY A 529 -38.68 -4.36 -11.33
N GLY A 530 -38.42 -4.49 -12.64
CA GLY A 530 -37.39 -3.77 -13.37
C GLY A 530 -35.96 -4.08 -12.90
N PRO A 531 -35.36 -5.23 -13.28
CA PRO A 531 -33.95 -5.52 -13.01
C PRO A 531 -33.03 -4.42 -13.51
N ARG A 532 -32.25 -3.84 -12.60
CA ARG A 532 -31.33 -2.75 -12.89
C ARG A 532 -29.90 -3.23 -12.94
N HIS A 533 -29.33 -3.58 -11.79
CA HIS A 533 -27.97 -4.09 -11.68
C HIS A 533 -27.97 -5.46 -10.99
N VAL A 534 -26.91 -6.24 -11.25
CA VAL A 534 -26.63 -7.52 -10.60
C VAL A 534 -25.21 -7.55 -10.04
N ALA A 535 -25.01 -8.39 -9.04
CA ALA A 535 -23.70 -8.74 -8.49
C ALA A 535 -23.63 -10.25 -8.22
N PHE A 536 -22.41 -10.78 -8.18
CA PHE A 536 -22.14 -12.21 -7.99
C PHE A 536 -21.37 -12.43 -6.70
N TYR A 537 -21.70 -13.49 -5.97
CA TYR A 537 -20.89 -13.93 -4.82
C TYR A 537 -21.18 -15.39 -4.49
N ASP A 538 -20.13 -16.19 -4.28
CA ASP A 538 -20.20 -17.57 -3.78
C ASP A 538 -21.27 -18.43 -4.50
N GLY A 539 -21.21 -18.45 -5.84
CA GLY A 539 -22.15 -19.21 -6.67
C GLY A 539 -23.60 -18.71 -6.65
N HIS A 540 -23.84 -17.44 -6.27
CA HIS A 540 -25.15 -16.79 -6.26
C HIS A 540 -25.18 -15.52 -7.10
N LEU A 541 -26.35 -15.25 -7.67
CA LEU A 541 -26.68 -14.01 -8.35
C LEU A 541 -27.58 -13.16 -7.45
N TYR A 542 -27.20 -11.91 -7.25
CA TYR A 542 -27.99 -10.91 -6.54
C TYR A 542 -28.48 -9.90 -7.56
N THR A 543 -29.80 -9.72 -7.66
CA THR A 543 -30.44 -8.81 -8.61
C THR A 543 -31.18 -7.71 -7.88
N LEU A 544 -30.88 -6.46 -8.23
CA LEU A 544 -31.56 -5.29 -7.71
C LEU A 544 -32.72 -4.90 -8.65
N LEU A 545 -33.94 -4.94 -8.13
CA LEU A 545 -35.16 -4.54 -8.84
C LEU A 545 -35.44 -3.06 -8.54
N GLU A 546 -35.26 -2.20 -9.54
CA GLU A 546 -35.31 -0.74 -9.42
C GLU A 546 -36.70 -0.22 -9.06
N LEU A 547 -37.74 -0.71 -9.76
CA LEU A 547 -39.08 -0.14 -9.69
C LEU A 547 -39.82 -0.53 -8.40
N THR A 548 -39.36 -1.60 -7.73
CA THR A 548 -39.98 -2.13 -6.51
C THR A 548 -39.09 -2.01 -5.27
N SER A 549 -37.84 -1.60 -5.43
CA SER A 549 -36.85 -1.54 -4.34
C SER A 549 -36.75 -2.88 -3.61
N VAL A 550 -36.52 -3.94 -4.40
CA VAL A 550 -36.39 -5.32 -3.91
C VAL A 550 -35.05 -5.92 -4.36
N LEU A 551 -34.35 -6.53 -3.42
CA LEU A 551 -33.16 -7.34 -3.68
C LEU A 551 -33.57 -8.80 -3.80
N VAL A 552 -33.13 -9.48 -4.87
CA VAL A 552 -33.46 -10.88 -5.15
C VAL A 552 -32.19 -11.71 -5.24
N LYS A 553 -32.16 -12.85 -4.54
CA LYS A 553 -31.08 -13.83 -4.56
C LYS A 553 -31.51 -15.06 -5.36
N HIS A 554 -30.65 -15.48 -6.29
CA HIS A 554 -30.74 -16.74 -7.01
C HIS A 554 -29.48 -17.57 -6.81
N THR A 555 -29.58 -18.90 -6.83
CA THR A 555 -28.41 -19.75 -7.07
C THR A 555 -27.93 -19.53 -8.50
N LEU A 556 -26.63 -19.61 -8.74
CA LEU A 556 -26.02 -19.50 -10.06
C LEU A 556 -25.10 -20.70 -10.34
N PRO A 557 -25.67 -21.89 -10.61
CA PRO A 557 -24.87 -23.04 -10.95
C PRO A 557 -24.28 -22.91 -12.38
N PRO A 558 -23.15 -23.56 -12.67
CA PRO A 558 -22.65 -23.68 -14.03
C PRO A 558 -23.68 -24.33 -14.95
N LEU A 559 -23.64 -23.97 -16.23
CA LEU A 559 -24.49 -24.59 -17.24
C LEU A 559 -24.28 -26.11 -17.32
N PRO A 560 -25.33 -26.89 -17.66
CA PRO A 560 -26.66 -26.47 -18.11
C PRO A 560 -27.68 -26.26 -16.98
N ALA A 561 -27.27 -26.29 -15.71
CA ALA A 561 -28.19 -26.10 -14.61
C ALA A 561 -28.74 -24.67 -14.60
N LEU A 562 -30.05 -24.53 -14.35
CA LEU A 562 -30.71 -23.23 -14.35
C LEU A 562 -30.64 -22.57 -12.96
N PRO A 563 -30.50 -21.23 -12.91
CA PRO A 563 -30.64 -20.45 -11.69
C PRO A 563 -31.99 -20.71 -11.00
N LYS A 564 -31.99 -20.74 -9.67
CA LYS A 564 -33.19 -20.96 -8.86
C LYS A 564 -33.34 -19.83 -7.86
N PHE A 565 -34.58 -19.36 -7.71
CA PHE A 565 -34.92 -18.38 -6.69
C PHE A 565 -34.59 -18.93 -5.30
N VAL A 566 -33.92 -18.12 -4.48
CA VAL A 566 -33.61 -18.42 -3.07
C VAL A 566 -34.48 -17.55 -2.17
N LYS A 567 -34.34 -16.23 -2.29
CA LYS A 567 -35.00 -15.26 -1.40
C LYS A 567 -35.12 -13.90 -2.06
N SER A 568 -36.12 -13.13 -1.66
CA SER A 568 -36.18 -11.69 -1.91
C SER A 568 -36.43 -10.94 -0.61
N THR A 569 -35.84 -9.75 -0.50
CA THR A 569 -35.98 -8.87 0.66
C THR A 569 -36.10 -7.43 0.14
N PRO A 570 -36.95 -6.58 0.75
CA PRO A 570 -36.92 -5.15 0.44
C PRO A 570 -35.54 -4.55 0.69
N THR A 571 -35.17 -3.53 -0.08
CA THR A 571 -33.85 -2.88 0.01
C THR A 571 -33.68 -2.04 1.27
N MET A 572 -34.76 -1.75 1.98
CA MET A 572 -34.78 -0.88 3.17
C MET A 572 -35.81 -1.31 4.20
N SER A 573 -35.61 -0.89 5.44
CA SER A 573 -36.46 -1.22 6.59
C SER A 573 -37.86 -0.62 6.48
N HIS A 574 -37.98 0.55 5.86
CA HIS A 574 -39.23 1.29 5.69
C HIS A 574 -39.50 1.54 4.20
N VAL A 575 -40.11 0.55 3.55
CA VAL A 575 -40.48 0.65 2.14
C VAL A 575 -41.62 1.67 1.96
N PRO A 576 -41.46 2.70 1.11
CA PRO A 576 -42.54 3.63 0.81
C PRO A 576 -43.75 2.93 0.20
N ALA A 577 -44.95 3.45 0.49
CA ALA A 577 -46.16 3.02 -0.21
C ALA A 577 -46.07 3.39 -1.70
N GLN A 578 -46.53 2.49 -2.57
CA GLN A 578 -46.59 2.72 -4.01
C GLN A 578 -47.86 3.52 -4.39
N PRO A 579 -47.79 4.42 -5.39
CA PRO A 579 -46.63 4.75 -6.21
C PRO A 579 -45.62 5.63 -5.46
N THR A 580 -44.33 5.39 -5.69
CA THR A 580 -43.23 6.20 -5.15
C THR A 580 -42.21 6.52 -6.23
N ASP A 581 -41.55 7.67 -6.09
CA ASP A 581 -40.43 8.08 -6.94
C ASP A 581 -39.08 7.52 -6.43
N MET A 582 -39.08 6.85 -5.28
CA MET A 582 -37.91 6.16 -4.74
C MET A 582 -37.60 4.90 -5.52
N LEU A 583 -36.33 4.75 -5.89
CA LEU A 583 -35.86 3.70 -6.78
C LEU A 583 -34.55 3.09 -6.25
N ALA A 584 -34.33 1.80 -6.47
CA ALA A 584 -33.02 1.22 -6.19
C ALA A 584 -32.02 1.58 -7.31
N ALA A 585 -30.73 1.77 -6.96
CA ALA A 585 -29.76 2.37 -7.86
C ALA A 585 -28.50 1.52 -8.10
N GLU A 586 -27.66 1.28 -7.11
CA GLU A 586 -26.37 0.58 -7.27
C GLU A 586 -26.29 -0.66 -6.37
N ILE A 587 -25.50 -1.67 -6.75
CA ILE A 587 -25.24 -2.89 -5.97
C ILE A 587 -23.76 -3.29 -6.06
N LEU A 588 -23.13 -3.49 -4.91
CA LEU A 588 -21.72 -3.84 -4.79
C LEU A 588 -21.51 -4.96 -3.77
N ILE A 589 -20.62 -5.89 -4.08
CA ILE A 589 -20.16 -6.91 -3.14
C ILE A 589 -18.62 -6.89 -3.16
N PRO A 590 -17.96 -6.18 -2.23
CA PRO A 590 -16.49 -6.24 -2.13
C PRO A 590 -16.07 -7.65 -1.73
N THR A 591 -14.94 -8.11 -2.26
CA THR A 591 -14.43 -9.45 -1.95
C THR A 591 -13.99 -9.51 -0.49
N PRO A 592 -14.47 -10.50 0.30
CA PRO A 592 -14.02 -10.65 1.67
C PRO A 592 -12.50 -10.83 1.75
N ASN A 593 -11.89 -10.18 2.74
CA ASN A 593 -10.44 -10.17 2.93
C ASN A 593 -10.11 -10.26 4.43
N THR A 594 -8.83 -10.17 4.78
CA THR A 594 -8.37 -10.28 6.18
C THR A 594 -8.93 -9.20 7.08
N THR A 595 -9.13 -8.00 6.55
CA THR A 595 -9.66 -6.84 7.29
C THR A 595 -11.19 -6.90 7.39
N TYR A 596 -11.86 -7.35 6.33
CA TYR A 596 -13.31 -7.49 6.23
C TYR A 596 -13.70 -8.93 5.85
N PRO A 597 -13.62 -9.88 6.79
CA PRO A 597 -13.81 -11.31 6.51
C PRO A 597 -15.27 -11.71 6.30
N VAL A 598 -16.22 -10.87 6.71
CA VAL A 598 -17.65 -11.13 6.57
C VAL A 598 -18.12 -10.56 5.22
N PRO A 599 -18.80 -11.37 4.38
CA PRO A 599 -19.32 -10.87 3.12
C PRO A 599 -20.56 -10.00 3.36
N TYR A 600 -20.44 -8.74 2.95
CA TYR A 600 -21.52 -7.76 2.95
C TYR A 600 -21.82 -7.29 1.54
N LEU A 601 -23.10 -7.11 1.26
CA LEU A 601 -23.62 -6.51 0.02
C LEU A 601 -24.09 -5.09 0.35
N TYR A 602 -23.63 -4.12 -0.43
CA TYR A 602 -23.98 -2.72 -0.30
C TYR A 602 -24.85 -2.33 -1.48
N LEU A 603 -25.94 -1.62 -1.23
CA LEU A 603 -26.79 -1.10 -2.29
C LEU A 603 -27.27 0.31 -1.97
N SER A 604 -27.56 1.11 -2.99
CA SER A 604 -28.14 2.44 -2.81
C SER A 604 -29.59 2.50 -3.25
N ASN A 605 -30.36 3.36 -2.58
CA ASN A 605 -31.69 3.77 -3.00
C ASN A 605 -31.67 5.28 -3.22
N ARG A 606 -32.31 5.74 -4.28
CA ARG A 606 -32.30 7.13 -4.72
C ARG A 606 -33.66 7.79 -4.69
N ASN A 607 -33.64 9.12 -4.71
CA ASN A 607 -34.83 10.00 -4.60
C ASN A 607 -35.56 9.83 -3.26
N ASP A 608 -34.81 9.54 -2.19
CA ASP A 608 -35.37 9.52 -0.85
C ASP A 608 -35.82 10.95 -0.47
N PRO A 609 -37.07 11.14 -0.01
CA PRO A 609 -37.55 12.47 0.38
C PRO A 609 -36.94 12.98 1.69
N SER A 610 -36.14 12.17 2.41
CA SER A 610 -35.49 12.59 3.65
C SER A 610 -34.51 13.74 3.41
N PRO A 611 -34.49 14.76 4.29
CA PRO A 611 -33.48 15.82 4.24
C PRO A 611 -32.05 15.33 4.48
N GLU A 612 -31.86 14.14 5.03
CA GLU A 612 -30.54 13.53 5.26
C GLU A 612 -29.96 12.86 4.00
N GLY A 613 -30.66 12.95 2.87
CA GLY A 613 -30.27 12.36 1.59
C GLY A 613 -30.57 10.86 1.48
N ASP A 614 -30.10 10.32 0.37
CA ASP A 614 -30.33 8.95 -0.06
C ASP A 614 -29.64 7.92 0.85
N ILE A 615 -30.19 6.69 0.88
CA ILE A 615 -29.74 5.61 1.78
C ILE A 615 -28.82 4.65 1.04
N ILE A 616 -27.70 4.30 1.69
CA ILE A 616 -26.91 3.10 1.39
C ILE A 616 -27.30 2.02 2.40
N SER A 617 -27.84 0.91 1.92
CA SER A 617 -28.25 -0.24 2.74
C SER A 617 -27.23 -1.35 2.65
N ILE A 618 -26.93 -1.97 3.80
CA ILE A 618 -25.90 -3.00 3.94
C ILE A 618 -26.57 -4.29 4.37
N PHE A 619 -26.34 -5.35 3.60
CA PHE A 619 -26.88 -6.69 3.83
C PHE A 619 -25.78 -7.67 4.18
N SER A 620 -25.97 -8.46 5.23
CA SER A 620 -25.17 -9.66 5.45
C SER A 620 -25.61 -10.74 4.47
N ILE A 621 -24.64 -11.36 3.83
CA ILE A 621 -24.82 -12.53 2.95
C ILE A 621 -24.01 -13.73 3.41
N ALA A 622 -23.59 -13.73 4.69
CA ALA A 622 -22.84 -14.81 5.32
C ALA A 622 -23.72 -16.06 5.54
N GLY A 623 -23.93 -16.83 4.47
CA GLY A 623 -24.65 -18.09 4.48
C GLY A 623 -25.48 -18.34 3.21
N PRO A 624 -25.79 -19.62 2.91
CA PRO A 624 -26.44 -20.03 1.66
C PRO A 624 -27.82 -19.37 1.46
N ASP A 625 -28.59 -19.16 2.53
CA ASP A 625 -29.92 -18.53 2.45
C ASP A 625 -29.95 -17.09 3.01
N SER A 626 -28.78 -16.56 3.40
CA SER A 626 -28.68 -15.24 4.02
C SER A 626 -28.92 -14.10 3.02
N LEU A 627 -29.76 -13.15 3.44
CA LEU A 627 -30.07 -11.89 2.77
C LEU A 627 -30.70 -10.96 3.82
N GLU A 628 -29.89 -10.53 4.78
CA GLU A 628 -30.34 -9.84 6.01
C GLU A 628 -29.87 -8.39 6.02
N LEU A 629 -30.80 -7.44 6.10
CA LEU A 629 -30.47 -6.02 6.27
C LEU A 629 -29.83 -5.81 7.64
N VAL A 630 -28.56 -5.38 7.67
CA VAL A 630 -27.78 -5.21 8.91
C VAL A 630 -27.54 -3.76 9.28
N ALA A 631 -27.56 -2.84 8.30
CA ALA A 631 -27.41 -1.40 8.53
C ALA A 631 -27.99 -0.58 7.37
N GLU A 632 -28.36 0.67 7.68
CA GLU A 632 -28.76 1.70 6.73
C GLU A 632 -27.98 2.97 7.07
N VAL A 633 -27.32 3.56 6.06
CA VAL A 633 -26.47 4.73 6.22
C VAL A 633 -27.01 5.84 5.33
N ARG A 634 -27.31 7.00 5.92
CA ARG A 634 -27.67 8.22 5.19
C ARG A 634 -26.42 8.80 4.54
N SER A 635 -26.45 8.95 3.22
CA SER A 635 -25.30 9.44 2.47
C SER A 635 -25.10 10.95 2.56
N GLY A 636 -26.17 11.71 2.81
CA GLY A 636 -26.16 13.17 2.63
C GLY A 636 -26.01 13.61 1.17
N LEU A 637 -26.15 12.69 0.21
CA LEU A 637 -26.15 12.94 -1.23
C LEU A 637 -27.57 12.75 -1.77
N GLN A 638 -27.89 13.40 -2.89
CA GLN A 638 -29.19 13.27 -3.54
C GLN A 638 -29.04 12.66 -4.93
N HIS A 639 -29.97 11.76 -5.26
CA HIS A 639 -29.93 10.95 -6.47
C HIS A 639 -28.61 10.16 -6.60
N LEU A 640 -28.32 9.32 -5.59
CA LEU A 640 -27.19 8.38 -5.63
C LEU A 640 -27.28 7.51 -6.87
N ARG A 641 -26.23 7.55 -7.69
CA ARG A 641 -26.18 6.77 -8.94
C ARG A 641 -24.98 5.86 -9.01
N GLY A 642 -23.77 6.41 -8.89
CA GLY A 642 -22.53 5.65 -8.90
C GLY A 642 -21.94 5.46 -7.51
N MET A 643 -21.48 4.25 -7.22
CA MET A 643 -20.63 3.94 -6.08
C MET A 643 -19.59 2.89 -6.47
N VAL A 644 -18.40 2.92 -5.89
CA VAL A 644 -17.39 1.86 -6.09
C VAL A 644 -16.41 1.78 -4.92
N PHE A 645 -16.02 0.56 -4.56
CA PHE A 645 -14.99 0.33 -3.53
C PHE A 645 -13.58 0.46 -4.10
N GLY A 646 -12.62 0.86 -3.26
CA GLY A 646 -11.21 0.85 -3.59
C GLY A 646 -10.30 1.22 -2.42
N GLY A 647 -9.03 1.44 -2.75
CA GLY A 647 -7.92 1.45 -1.79
C GLY A 647 -7.60 0.06 -1.22
N PRO A 648 -6.60 -0.04 -0.34
CA PRO A 648 -6.22 -1.31 0.27
C PRO A 648 -7.41 -2.00 0.94
N ASP A 649 -7.56 -3.31 0.71
CA ASP A 649 -8.64 -4.14 1.25
C ASP A 649 -10.07 -3.65 0.94
N ASP A 650 -10.29 -2.87 -0.14
CA ASP A 650 -11.57 -2.23 -0.45
C ASP A 650 -12.09 -1.40 0.74
N LYS A 651 -11.18 -0.73 1.45
CA LYS A 651 -11.48 0.02 2.68
C LYS A 651 -12.39 1.22 2.42
N TRP A 652 -12.26 1.87 1.26
CA TRP A 652 -12.93 3.12 0.94
C TRP A 652 -14.05 2.88 -0.08
N LEU A 653 -15.19 3.55 0.12
CA LEU A 653 -16.29 3.62 -0.83
C LEU A 653 -16.43 5.05 -1.30
N VAL A 654 -16.28 5.29 -2.61
CA VAL A 654 -16.68 6.57 -3.21
C VAL A 654 -18.14 6.49 -3.65
N ALA A 655 -18.90 7.56 -3.41
CA ALA A 655 -20.28 7.68 -3.86
C ALA A 655 -20.57 9.10 -4.37
N GLY A 656 -21.41 9.21 -5.39
CA GLY A 656 -21.77 10.47 -6.05
C GLY A 656 -23.27 10.76 -6.06
N GLY A 657 -23.63 12.01 -5.75
CA GLY A 657 -25.00 12.52 -5.85
C GLY A 657 -25.21 13.30 -7.15
N VAL A 658 -26.06 12.79 -8.05
CA VAL A 658 -26.30 13.46 -9.33
C VAL A 658 -27.01 14.80 -9.13
N ASN A 659 -28.03 14.82 -8.28
CA ASN A 659 -28.82 16.02 -8.03
C ASN A 659 -28.15 16.87 -6.95
N GLY A 660 -27.92 18.15 -7.23
CA GLY A 660 -27.18 19.04 -6.33
C GLY A 660 -25.66 18.85 -6.35
N GLY A 661 -25.16 17.80 -7.00
CA GLY A 661 -23.74 17.48 -7.07
C GLY A 661 -23.19 16.88 -5.78
N GLY A 662 -21.89 16.62 -5.80
CA GLY A 662 -21.11 16.19 -4.66
C GLY A 662 -20.64 14.74 -4.72
N VAL A 663 -19.43 14.53 -4.20
CA VAL A 663 -18.81 13.22 -3.98
C VAL A 663 -18.47 13.08 -2.51
N LYS A 664 -18.65 11.87 -1.97
CA LYS A 664 -18.21 11.51 -0.63
C LYS A 664 -17.40 10.22 -0.63
N ILE A 665 -16.39 10.18 0.23
CA ILE A 665 -15.64 8.97 0.57
C ILE A 665 -16.12 8.47 1.93
N PHE A 666 -16.45 7.19 2.00
CA PHE A 666 -16.82 6.49 3.21
C PHE A 666 -15.75 5.46 3.57
N GLU A 667 -15.40 5.36 4.85
CA GLU A 667 -14.66 4.24 5.43
C GLU A 667 -15.61 3.12 5.81
N ARG A 668 -15.25 1.88 5.48
CA ARG A 668 -15.90 0.69 6.05
C ARG A 668 -15.52 0.55 7.53
N VAL A 669 -16.52 0.62 8.40
CA VAL A 669 -16.35 0.50 9.86
C VAL A 669 -17.07 -0.74 10.39
N ASP A 670 -16.82 -1.10 11.65
CA ASP A 670 -17.44 -2.24 12.32
C ASP A 670 -17.28 -3.56 11.54
N GLY A 671 -16.06 -3.82 11.03
CA GLY A 671 -15.78 -5.00 10.21
C GLY A 671 -16.51 -5.02 8.88
N GLY A 672 -16.91 -3.85 8.35
CA GLY A 672 -17.66 -3.68 7.10
C GLY A 672 -19.17 -3.53 7.32
N ARG A 673 -19.67 -3.74 8.54
CA ARG A 673 -21.11 -3.63 8.83
C ARG A 673 -21.63 -2.18 8.80
N GLY A 674 -20.74 -1.18 8.79
CA GLY A 674 -21.11 0.24 8.73
C GLY A 674 -20.26 1.03 7.75
N LEU A 675 -20.68 2.27 7.50
CA LEU A 675 -19.95 3.25 6.71
C LEU A 675 -19.85 4.57 7.49
N LYS A 676 -18.69 5.24 7.38
CA LYS A 676 -18.44 6.55 8.00
C LYS A 676 -17.85 7.50 6.96
N VAL A 677 -18.43 8.69 6.78
CA VAL A 677 -17.86 9.72 5.90
C VAL A 677 -16.49 10.15 6.42
N VAL A 678 -15.49 10.18 5.53
CA VAL A 678 -14.12 10.62 5.84
C VAL A 678 -13.66 11.79 4.97
N ALA A 679 -14.19 11.96 3.77
CA ALA A 679 -13.92 13.12 2.92
C ALA A 679 -15.16 13.44 2.08
N GLU A 680 -15.31 14.70 1.70
CA GLU A 680 -16.38 15.14 0.80
C GLU A 680 -15.93 16.33 -0.06
N ASN A 681 -16.51 16.43 -1.25
CA ASN A 681 -16.34 17.56 -2.14
C ASN A 681 -17.67 17.83 -2.85
N SER A 682 -18.28 18.97 -2.53
CA SER A 682 -19.58 19.39 -3.07
C SER A 682 -19.51 19.96 -4.49
N ASP A 683 -18.31 20.27 -4.98
CA ASP A 683 -18.13 21.01 -6.23
C ASP A 683 -18.19 20.10 -7.46
N VAL A 684 -18.02 18.78 -7.27
CA VAL A 684 -18.16 17.78 -8.34
C VAL A 684 -19.60 17.76 -8.84
N GLN A 685 -19.81 18.20 -10.06
CA GLN A 685 -21.16 18.34 -10.63
C GLN A 685 -21.65 17.00 -11.19
N ALA A 686 -22.87 16.61 -10.80
CA ALA A 686 -23.62 15.48 -11.35
C ALA A 686 -22.83 14.17 -11.60
N PRO A 687 -22.02 13.66 -10.66
CA PRO A 687 -21.23 12.44 -10.83
C PRO A 687 -22.09 11.19 -11.05
N THR A 688 -21.69 10.32 -11.98
CA THR A 688 -22.48 9.17 -12.44
C THR A 688 -21.76 7.83 -12.32
N GLY A 689 -20.44 7.79 -12.44
CA GLY A 689 -19.62 6.59 -12.37
C GLY A 689 -18.20 6.89 -11.91
N PHE A 690 -17.49 5.87 -11.42
CA PHE A 690 -16.20 6.02 -10.76
C PHE A 690 -15.24 4.86 -11.08
N LEU A 691 -13.94 5.12 -11.09
CA LEU A 691 -12.87 4.10 -11.09
C LEU A 691 -11.74 4.52 -10.15
N TRP A 692 -11.24 3.59 -9.33
CA TRP A 692 -10.03 3.79 -8.55
C TRP A 692 -8.81 3.45 -9.40
N LYS A 693 -7.82 4.34 -9.46
CA LYS A 693 -6.58 4.19 -10.22
C LYS A 693 -5.38 4.07 -9.29
#